data_AF-A0A671M8J6-F1
#
_entry.id   AF-A0A671M8J6-F1
#
_cell.length_a   1.000
_cell.length_b   1.000
_cell.length_c   1.000
_cell.angle_alpha   90.00
_cell.angle_beta   90.00
_cell.angle_gamma   90.00
#
_symmetry.space_group_name_H-M   'P 1'
#
loop_
_entity.id
_entity.type
_entity.pdbx_description
1 polymer ?
#
loop_
_entity_poly.entity_id
_entity_poly.type
_entity_poly.pdbx_seq_one_letter_code
_entity_poly.pdbx_strand_id
1 'polypeptide(L)'
;MSAALLHRLKPTVSVASRLWSCNPPRIEPSSAAASARLYSGLMESRAPLFRQLFESESSTYTYLLADADSREAVLIDPVLETVDRDLQLISELGLMLKVALNTHCHADHITGTGLLKKKVFGLKSAISKHSGATADMQLSDGDRITFGKHCLTVRETPGHTDGCVTYVSEDERMAFTGDALLIRGCGRTDFQQGSPHRLYESVHKKIFTLPGHCFVYPAHDYKGQTVSTVDEEKKFNPRLTKTLPEFVNIMNNLNLPKPKKIDMPRHNMETQKSQWDPVQRSPWIVRVEQSPASSGAESDTEGSSTESERHRVKQGGGVSLTSPSMLQQRITELDQQREELKIELQLEVALLRGELQAEQERLRRHTEQLQEKHRQRKSQRLASRQKERVQLEEQRLKVEEVKKRCEEMEKQIPSQPEDQREQMLLLLQQEKDVLEVKVRAFEDMEFHILELESVVEDERDGEDGERETIIEREITRVQHTRNASQERVQQLEKQLKEMEKEKDKALSSLRQERKELLHKSQRVLKEKKPLTDWSNITGSSPCVMSLSPLTIHRAAQESLKDSSSLPRRRSSHRKNTDRPLSAQVLVRMTPDRQTSEAPSPRLPHDHRLSNGLRSVQSGGNDSHTPSNSASTSRAPSPQSLLDLVEIERKLREAKAERERLLKEREERQRLLAEQRRQKEQESLKIKTDASKPDDDEERLQINSTHRNLE
;
A
#
# COMPACT_ATOMS: atom_id res chain seq x y z
N MET A 1 55.81 78.67 -45.33
CA MET A 1 56.86 78.02 -44.51
C MET A 1 56.45 76.57 -44.35
N SER A 2 56.73 75.73 -45.37
CA SER A 2 57.91 74.85 -45.51
C SER A 2 57.85 73.69 -44.50
N ALA A 3 57.81 72.40 -44.85
CA ALA A 3 58.07 71.67 -46.09
C ALA A 3 57.24 70.36 -46.06
N ALA A 4 56.53 69.98 -47.14
CA ALA A 4 56.90 68.98 -48.15
C ALA A 4 56.51 67.53 -47.76
N LEU A 5 55.93 66.64 -48.59
CA LEU A 5 55.34 66.66 -49.94
C LEU A 5 54.73 65.24 -50.13
N LEU A 6 53.54 65.12 -50.76
CA LEU A 6 53.13 64.18 -51.82
C LEU A 6 53.57 62.67 -51.75
N HIS A 7 52.81 61.62 -52.06
CA HIS A 7 51.83 61.37 -53.13
C HIS A 7 51.30 59.91 -52.92
N ARG A 8 49.99 59.63 -52.96
CA ARG A 8 49.18 59.07 -54.09
C ARG A 8 49.05 57.52 -54.21
N LEU A 9 47.78 57.14 -54.43
CA LEU A 9 47.24 56.07 -55.30
C LEU A 9 47.05 54.63 -54.76
N LYS A 10 45.77 54.25 -54.61
CA LYS A 10 45.22 52.91 -54.92
C LYS A 10 45.27 52.70 -56.47
N PRO A 11 45.36 51.49 -57.04
CA PRO A 11 44.16 50.64 -57.22
C PRO A 11 44.38 49.10 -57.34
N THR A 12 43.24 48.43 -57.55
CA THR A 12 42.80 47.04 -57.79
C THR A 12 43.50 46.20 -58.89
N VAL A 13 43.37 44.86 -58.81
CA VAL A 13 42.92 43.84 -59.84
C VAL A 13 43.31 42.43 -59.31
N SER A 14 42.37 41.56 -58.87
CA SER A 14 41.66 40.46 -59.57
C SER A 14 42.52 39.32 -60.16
N VAL A 15 42.23 38.05 -59.79
CA VAL A 15 41.79 36.94 -60.68
C VAL A 15 41.96 35.54 -60.02
N ALA A 16 40.81 34.90 -59.78
CA ALA A 16 40.40 33.49 -60.02
C ALA A 16 40.98 32.24 -59.28
N SER A 17 40.05 31.57 -58.55
CA SER A 17 39.59 30.17 -58.67
C SER A 17 40.53 28.96 -58.40
N ARG A 18 40.16 28.07 -57.46
CA ARG A 18 39.57 26.72 -57.68
C ARG A 18 39.53 25.85 -56.41
N LEU A 19 38.53 24.97 -56.40
CA LEU A 19 38.18 23.92 -55.42
C LEU A 19 39.20 22.76 -55.36
N TRP A 20 39.41 22.14 -54.18
CA TRP A 20 39.14 20.72 -53.80
C TRP A 20 40.02 20.18 -52.63
N SER A 21 39.35 19.61 -51.62
CA SER A 21 39.66 18.50 -50.68
C SER A 21 41.09 17.93 -50.50
N CYS A 22 41.52 17.71 -49.24
CA CYS A 22 41.83 16.37 -48.66
C CYS A 22 42.39 16.42 -47.20
N ASN A 23 42.16 15.33 -46.47
CA ASN A 23 42.34 15.05 -45.02
C ASN A 23 43.83 14.79 -44.57
N PRO A 24 44.13 14.53 -43.27
CA PRO A 24 45.28 15.07 -42.51
C PRO A 24 46.46 14.11 -42.29
N PRO A 25 47.57 14.53 -41.63
CA PRO A 25 48.54 13.60 -41.03
C PRO A 25 48.40 13.46 -39.51
N ARG A 26 48.60 12.21 -39.07
CA ARG A 26 48.69 11.67 -37.70
C ARG A 26 49.75 12.35 -36.82
N ILE A 27 49.45 12.48 -35.53
CA ILE A 27 50.43 12.71 -34.46
C ILE A 27 50.27 11.59 -33.42
N GLU A 28 51.39 10.93 -33.11
CA GLU A 28 51.54 9.85 -32.11
C GLU A 28 51.46 10.37 -30.66
N PRO A 29 51.06 9.54 -29.67
CA PRO A 29 50.71 10.01 -28.33
C PRO A 29 51.82 9.72 -27.29
N SER A 30 52.41 10.76 -26.68
CA SER A 30 53.04 10.61 -25.36
C SER A 30 53.07 11.91 -24.54
N SER A 31 52.00 12.20 -23.81
CA SER A 31 52.08 13.01 -22.57
C SER A 31 50.85 12.93 -21.64
N ALA A 32 49.79 12.20 -22.02
CA ALA A 32 48.57 12.13 -21.21
C ALA A 32 48.73 11.42 -19.84
N ALA A 33 49.71 10.53 -19.69
CA ALA A 33 49.90 9.78 -18.44
C ALA A 33 50.54 10.60 -17.30
N ALA A 34 51.26 11.68 -17.62
CA ALA A 34 51.91 12.53 -16.62
C ALA A 34 50.95 13.58 -16.04
N SER A 35 50.05 14.15 -16.87
CA SER A 35 49.03 15.10 -16.40
C SER A 35 47.90 14.44 -15.61
N ALA A 36 47.60 13.16 -15.85
CA ALA A 36 46.58 12.43 -15.09
C ALA A 36 46.97 12.15 -13.63
N ARG A 37 48.26 12.12 -13.29
CA ARG A 37 48.74 11.88 -11.91
C ARG A 37 48.83 13.14 -11.05
N LEU A 38 48.89 14.33 -11.65
CA LEU A 38 48.97 15.60 -10.92
C LEU A 38 47.60 16.19 -10.56
N TYR A 39 46.51 15.75 -11.20
CA TYR A 39 45.13 16.15 -10.85
C TYR A 39 44.40 15.17 -9.94
N SER A 40 44.98 13.99 -9.68
CA SER A 40 44.41 12.93 -8.83
C SER A 40 44.68 13.12 -7.32
N GLY A 41 45.42 14.16 -6.92
CA GLY A 41 46.02 14.24 -5.58
C GLY A 41 45.63 15.44 -4.70
N LEU A 42 44.62 16.24 -5.05
CA LEU A 42 44.36 17.51 -4.31
C LEU A 42 42.89 17.93 -4.12
N MET A 43 41.93 17.04 -4.40
CA MET A 43 40.52 17.27 -4.06
C MET A 43 39.94 15.97 -3.49
N GLU A 44 40.39 15.60 -2.30
CA GLU A 44 39.64 14.65 -1.47
C GLU A 44 38.28 15.29 -1.20
N SER A 45 37.20 14.72 -1.76
CA SER A 45 35.86 15.31 -1.61
C SER A 45 35.51 15.29 -0.12
N ARG A 46 35.62 16.45 0.53
CA ARG A 46 35.28 16.63 1.94
C ARG A 46 33.78 16.47 2.21
N ALA A 47 32.96 16.64 1.17
CA ALA A 47 31.51 16.53 1.28
C ALA A 47 31.05 15.08 1.01
N PRO A 48 30.05 14.58 1.76
CA PRO A 48 29.44 13.29 1.48
C PRO A 48 28.72 13.33 0.13
N LEU A 49 28.60 12.17 -0.52
CA LEU A 49 27.59 11.97 -1.56
C LEU A 49 26.23 12.26 -0.97
N PHE A 50 25.46 13.11 -1.63
CA PHE A 50 24.16 13.57 -1.15
C PHE A 50 23.08 13.42 -2.22
N ARG A 51 21.92 12.88 -1.83
CA ARG A 51 20.69 12.88 -2.64
C ARG A 51 19.51 13.26 -1.77
N GLN A 52 18.69 14.19 -2.27
CA GLN A 52 17.37 14.49 -1.75
C GLN A 52 16.34 13.81 -2.65
N LEU A 53 15.48 13.00 -2.05
CA LEU A 53 14.42 12.27 -2.72
C LEU A 53 13.08 12.78 -2.21
N PHE A 54 12.06 12.81 -3.06
CA PHE A 54 10.75 13.37 -2.71
C PHE A 54 9.65 12.31 -2.84
N GLU A 55 8.78 12.22 -1.83
CA GLU A 55 7.55 11.44 -1.87
C GLU A 55 6.36 12.41 -1.98
N SER A 56 5.61 12.30 -3.08
CA SER A 56 4.63 13.31 -3.47
C SER A 56 3.29 13.29 -2.72
N GLU A 57 2.90 12.18 -2.10
CA GLU A 57 1.62 12.06 -1.38
C GLU A 57 1.66 12.75 -0.02
N SER A 58 2.75 12.53 0.72
CA SER A 58 3.04 13.14 2.02
C SER A 58 3.82 14.45 1.90
N SER A 59 4.41 14.72 0.73
CA SER A 59 5.35 15.82 0.50
C SER A 59 6.62 15.71 1.33
N THR A 60 7.04 14.49 1.64
CA THR A 60 8.22 14.19 2.46
C THR A 60 9.50 14.18 1.63
N TYR A 61 10.55 14.77 2.19
CA TYR A 61 11.91 14.60 1.73
C TYR A 61 12.62 13.49 2.50
N THR A 62 13.17 12.54 1.74
CA THR A 62 14.09 11.51 2.25
C THR A 62 15.51 11.86 1.81
N TYR A 63 16.48 11.79 2.72
CA TYR A 63 17.86 12.20 2.44
C TYR A 63 18.82 11.01 2.52
N LEU A 64 19.53 10.75 1.42
CA LEU A 64 20.60 9.75 1.34
C LEU A 64 21.95 10.46 1.43
N LEU A 65 22.76 10.09 2.42
CA LEU A 65 24.13 10.54 2.58
C LEU A 65 25.05 9.33 2.54
N ALA A 66 26.19 9.44 1.85
CA ALA A 66 27.18 8.38 1.82
C ALA A 66 28.61 8.90 1.75
N ASP A 67 29.54 8.14 2.28
CA ASP A 67 30.96 8.32 2.03
C ASP A 67 31.33 7.69 0.68
N ALA A 68 31.96 8.45 -0.20
CA ALA A 68 32.33 7.99 -1.53
C ALA A 68 33.41 6.89 -1.50
N ASP A 69 34.27 6.91 -0.48
CA ASP A 69 35.41 5.99 -0.37
C ASP A 69 34.99 4.66 0.24
N SER A 70 34.44 4.69 1.46
CA SER A 70 34.00 3.48 2.16
C SER A 70 32.67 2.91 1.63
N ARG A 71 31.91 3.70 0.85
CA ARG A 71 30.56 3.39 0.38
C ARG A 71 29.51 3.26 1.49
N GLU A 72 29.85 3.54 2.74
CA GLU A 72 28.91 3.50 3.86
C GLU A 72 27.90 4.65 3.75
N ALA A 73 26.63 4.35 3.97
CA ALA A 73 25.53 5.29 3.79
C ALA A 73 24.54 5.32 4.95
N VAL A 74 23.86 6.46 5.10
CA VAL A 74 22.71 6.66 5.98
C VAL A 74 21.54 7.24 5.20
N LEU A 75 20.32 6.92 5.65
CA LEU A 75 19.08 7.39 5.04
C LEU A 75 18.20 8.05 6.10
N ILE A 76 17.81 9.30 5.90
CA ILE A 76 17.00 10.08 6.86
C ILE A 76 15.57 10.18 6.34
N ASP A 77 14.60 9.93 7.22
CA ASP A 77 13.15 10.00 6.99
C ASP A 77 12.69 9.18 5.76
N PRO A 78 13.00 7.87 5.69
CA PRO A 78 12.52 7.01 4.61
C PRO A 78 11.02 6.74 4.74
N VAL A 79 10.32 6.75 3.61
CA VAL A 79 8.89 6.49 3.50
C VAL A 79 8.61 5.05 3.04
N LEU A 80 7.62 4.38 3.62
CA LEU A 80 7.31 2.97 3.34
C LEU A 80 7.05 2.70 1.86
N GLU A 81 6.28 3.58 1.22
CA GLU A 81 5.86 3.48 -0.18
C GLU A 81 7.03 3.62 -1.16
N THR A 82 8.15 4.23 -0.75
CA THR A 82 9.32 4.49 -1.61
C THR A 82 10.53 3.62 -1.30
N VAL A 83 10.40 2.62 -0.42
CA VAL A 83 11.51 1.75 -0.03
C VAL A 83 12.18 1.07 -1.24
N ASP A 84 11.41 0.64 -2.24
CA ASP A 84 11.96 -0.02 -3.43
C ASP A 84 12.77 0.94 -4.31
N ARG A 85 12.28 2.18 -4.49
CA ARG A 85 13.04 3.26 -5.14
C ARG A 85 14.35 3.52 -4.39
N ASP A 86 14.30 3.63 -3.08
CA ASP A 86 15.45 3.97 -2.24
C ASP A 86 16.51 2.86 -2.31
N LEU A 87 16.10 1.59 -2.24
CA LEU A 87 16.99 0.43 -2.37
C LEU A 87 17.58 0.30 -3.77
N GLN A 88 16.80 0.56 -4.81
CA GLN A 88 17.29 0.56 -6.18
C GLN A 88 18.42 1.59 -6.34
N LEU A 89 18.21 2.83 -5.90
CA LEU A 89 19.23 3.88 -5.99
C LEU A 89 20.48 3.53 -5.18
N ILE A 90 20.32 2.99 -3.97
CA ILE A 90 21.44 2.54 -3.13
C ILE A 90 22.25 1.45 -3.85
N SER A 91 21.58 0.51 -4.51
CA SER A 91 22.21 -0.56 -5.28
C SER A 91 22.94 -0.02 -6.52
N GLU A 92 22.31 0.87 -7.29
CA GLU A 92 22.90 1.49 -8.48
C GLU A 92 24.15 2.31 -8.16
N LEU A 93 24.17 2.97 -7.00
CA LEU A 93 25.32 3.73 -6.51
C LEU A 93 26.38 2.86 -5.80
N GLY A 94 26.12 1.56 -5.63
CA GLY A 94 27.01 0.61 -4.96
C GLY A 94 27.25 0.95 -3.48
N LEU A 95 26.21 1.39 -2.77
CA LEU A 95 26.29 1.87 -1.39
C LEU A 95 25.91 0.80 -0.37
N MET A 96 26.51 0.87 0.81
CA MET A 96 26.21 0.03 1.96
C MET A 96 25.40 0.83 2.99
N LEU A 97 24.09 0.65 3.01
CA LEU A 97 23.21 1.33 3.96
C LEU A 97 23.39 0.77 5.38
N LYS A 98 23.92 1.58 6.30
CA LYS A 98 24.22 1.20 7.69
C LYS A 98 23.12 1.55 8.67
N VAL A 99 22.58 2.76 8.54
CA VAL A 99 21.60 3.32 9.48
C VAL A 99 20.48 4.03 8.74
N ALA A 100 19.24 3.71 9.10
CA ALA A 100 18.05 4.44 8.65
C ALA A 100 17.47 5.24 9.83
N LEU A 101 17.52 6.56 9.71
CA LEU A 101 17.23 7.55 10.74
C LEU A 101 15.82 8.12 10.53
N ASN A 102 15.09 8.39 11.61
CA ASN A 102 13.95 9.32 11.56
C ASN A 102 14.24 10.56 12.41
N THR A 103 13.85 11.74 11.94
CA THR A 103 13.93 13.00 12.69
C THR A 103 12.91 13.04 13.83
N HIS A 104 11.76 12.41 13.65
CA HIS A 104 10.70 12.31 14.64
C HIS A 104 9.73 11.18 14.30
N CYS A 105 8.70 11.00 15.14
CA CYS A 105 7.56 10.16 14.77
C CYS A 105 6.65 10.92 13.79
N HIS A 106 6.71 10.60 12.51
CA HIS A 106 5.85 11.18 11.48
C HIS A 106 4.37 10.83 11.67
N ALA A 107 3.47 11.71 11.23
CA ALA A 107 2.00 11.53 11.32
C ALA A 107 1.28 11.59 9.97
N ASP A 108 2.04 11.87 8.92
CA ASP A 108 1.63 12.08 7.54
C ASP A 108 2.03 10.89 6.64
N HIS A 109 3.00 10.06 7.06
CA HIS A 109 3.39 8.83 6.37
C HIS A 109 3.81 7.72 7.35
N ILE A 110 3.92 6.48 6.84
CA ILE A 110 4.48 5.35 7.58
C ILE A 110 5.97 5.26 7.25
N THR A 111 6.83 5.16 8.27
CA THR A 111 8.27 5.02 8.07
C THR A 111 8.63 3.74 7.31
N GLY A 112 9.56 3.85 6.35
CA GLY A 112 10.13 2.74 5.60
C GLY A 112 11.20 1.95 6.36
N THR A 113 11.67 2.45 7.50
CA THR A 113 12.74 1.83 8.31
C THR A 113 12.49 0.35 8.62
N GLY A 114 11.27 -0.03 8.99
CA GLY A 114 10.93 -1.42 9.30
C GLY A 114 11.02 -2.36 8.10
N LEU A 115 10.64 -1.89 6.90
CA LEU A 115 10.75 -2.69 5.68
C LEU A 115 12.19 -2.74 5.17
N LEU A 116 12.93 -1.63 5.26
CA LEU A 116 14.35 -1.57 4.93
C LEU A 116 15.15 -2.58 5.76
N LYS A 117 14.89 -2.68 7.08
CA LYS A 117 15.55 -3.68 7.95
C LYS A 117 15.32 -5.11 7.50
N LYS A 118 14.13 -5.43 6.96
CA LYS A 118 13.82 -6.77 6.44
C LYS A 118 14.55 -7.07 5.14
N LYS A 119 14.84 -6.05 4.32
CA LYS A 119 15.47 -6.21 3.01
C LYS A 119 17.00 -6.07 3.04
N VAL A 120 17.54 -5.28 3.97
CA VAL A 120 18.98 -5.01 4.10
C VAL A 120 19.50 -5.61 5.40
N PHE A 121 20.29 -6.68 5.28
CA PHE A 121 20.86 -7.34 6.43
C PHE A 121 21.86 -6.43 7.16
N GLY A 122 21.74 -6.34 8.49
CA GLY A 122 22.64 -5.55 9.34
C GLY A 122 22.31 -4.05 9.41
N LEU A 123 21.28 -3.58 8.70
CA LEU A 123 20.76 -2.22 8.83
C LEU A 123 20.18 -1.98 10.23
N LYS A 124 20.51 -0.84 10.85
CA LYS A 124 19.92 -0.39 12.11
C LYS A 124 18.92 0.73 11.89
N SER A 125 17.76 0.68 12.55
CA SER A 125 16.88 1.84 12.68
C SER A 125 17.32 2.73 13.84
N ALA A 126 17.23 4.05 13.69
CA ALA A 126 17.44 4.99 14.79
C ALA A 126 16.36 6.07 14.86
N ILE A 127 16.02 6.46 16.09
CA ILE A 127 15.08 7.53 16.39
C ILE A 127 15.36 8.08 17.80
N SER A 128 14.88 9.28 18.12
CA SER A 128 15.03 9.87 19.45
C SER A 128 14.39 9.01 20.55
N LYS A 129 15.07 8.92 21.70
CA LYS A 129 14.53 8.31 22.94
C LYS A 129 13.25 8.97 23.44
N HIS A 130 13.02 10.23 23.07
CA HIS A 130 11.86 11.00 23.48
C HIS A 130 10.66 10.87 22.52
N SER A 131 10.81 10.11 21.43
CA SER A 131 9.73 9.90 20.45
C SER A 131 8.64 8.95 20.91
N GLY A 132 8.90 8.15 21.95
CA GLY A 132 8.04 7.02 22.35
C GLY A 132 8.03 5.87 21.34
N ALA A 133 8.87 5.95 20.31
CA ALA A 133 9.06 4.92 19.30
C ALA A 133 10.10 3.90 19.71
N THR A 134 10.00 2.74 19.11
CA THR A 134 10.96 1.66 19.18
C THR A 134 11.84 1.66 17.92
N ALA A 135 13.13 1.41 18.13
CA ALA A 135 14.17 1.36 17.11
C ALA A 135 15.40 0.65 17.70
N ASP A 136 16.32 0.18 16.85
CA ASP A 136 17.57 -0.46 17.31
C ASP A 136 18.48 0.51 18.07
N MET A 137 18.43 1.79 17.72
CA MET A 137 19.21 2.87 18.33
C MET A 137 18.28 3.99 18.82
N GLN A 138 18.31 4.24 20.13
CA GLN A 138 17.58 5.33 20.78
C GLN A 138 18.53 6.50 21.00
N LEU A 139 18.31 7.61 20.27
CA LEU A 139 19.23 8.74 20.19
C LEU A 139 18.94 9.81 21.23
N SER A 140 19.98 10.48 21.70
CA SER A 140 19.98 11.63 22.61
C SER A 140 20.72 12.83 22.01
N ASP A 141 20.49 14.03 22.56
CA ASP A 141 21.27 15.23 22.24
C ASP A 141 22.79 14.96 22.37
N GLY A 142 23.56 15.32 21.33
CA GLY A 142 25.00 15.15 21.26
C GLY A 142 25.49 13.81 20.71
N ASP A 143 24.60 12.83 20.50
CA ASP A 143 24.98 11.54 19.90
C ASP A 143 25.53 11.73 18.48
N ARG A 144 26.43 10.84 18.08
CA ARG A 144 27.13 10.88 16.78
C ARG A 144 26.80 9.64 15.96
N ILE A 145 26.33 9.84 14.72
CA ILE A 145 26.07 8.78 13.74
C ILE A 145 27.14 8.85 12.66
N THR A 146 28.05 7.88 12.67
CA THR A 146 29.16 7.81 11.72
C THR A 146 28.82 6.92 10.52
N PHE A 147 29.34 7.30 9.36
CA PHE A 147 29.29 6.53 8.11
C PHE A 147 30.54 6.86 7.29
N GLY A 148 31.45 5.90 7.19
CA GLY A 148 32.78 6.13 6.65
C GLY A 148 33.53 7.21 7.43
N LYS A 149 34.10 8.18 6.72
CA LYS A 149 34.77 9.35 7.31
C LYS A 149 33.84 10.49 7.75
N HIS A 150 32.53 10.36 7.52
CA HIS A 150 31.55 11.41 7.83
C HIS A 150 30.75 11.11 9.11
N CYS A 151 30.18 12.15 9.70
CA CYS A 151 29.38 12.07 10.92
C CYS A 151 28.21 13.06 10.91
N LEU A 152 27.07 12.61 11.44
CA LEU A 152 25.95 13.46 11.83
C LEU A 152 25.86 13.55 13.36
N THR A 153 25.77 14.77 13.89
CA THR A 153 25.54 15.03 15.31
C THR A 153 24.05 15.30 15.55
N VAL A 154 23.49 14.66 16.58
CA VAL A 154 22.08 14.83 16.98
C VAL A 154 21.94 16.08 17.83
N ARG A 155 21.01 16.97 17.46
CA ARG A 155 20.53 18.06 18.31
C ARG A 155 19.06 17.85 18.62
N GLU A 156 18.69 17.77 19.89
CA GLU A 156 17.28 17.68 20.29
C GLU A 156 16.58 19.01 19.99
N THR A 157 15.52 18.95 19.18
CA THR A 157 14.73 20.10 18.74
C THR A 157 13.23 19.86 18.95
N PRO A 158 12.79 19.50 20.17
CA PRO A 158 11.39 19.21 20.45
C PRO A 158 10.51 20.44 20.27
N GLY A 159 9.25 20.19 19.94
CA GLY A 159 8.24 21.25 19.82
C GLY A 159 7.16 20.90 18.82
N HIS A 160 7.52 20.42 17.63
CA HIS A 160 6.55 19.78 16.73
C HIS A 160 6.03 18.49 17.37
N THR A 161 6.96 17.66 17.87
CA THR A 161 6.70 16.55 18.80
C THR A 161 7.74 16.58 19.93
N ASP A 162 7.53 15.78 20.98
CA ASP A 162 8.52 15.60 22.06
C ASP A 162 9.82 14.94 21.62
N GLY A 163 9.78 14.15 20.54
CA GLY A 163 10.92 13.37 20.05
C GLY A 163 11.61 13.94 18.81
N CYS A 164 11.36 15.20 18.46
CA CYS A 164 12.02 15.82 17.30
C CYS A 164 13.51 16.04 17.56
N VAL A 165 14.33 15.65 16.58
CA VAL A 165 15.76 15.93 16.52
C VAL A 165 16.12 16.54 15.17
N THR A 166 17.19 17.33 15.18
CA THR A 166 17.88 17.84 13.99
C THR A 166 19.21 17.13 13.85
N TYR A 167 19.50 16.56 12.68
CA TYR A 167 20.81 15.98 12.38
C TYR A 167 21.69 17.03 11.70
N VAL A 168 22.89 17.27 12.24
CA VAL A 168 23.82 18.28 11.72
C VAL A 168 25.09 17.61 11.24
N SER A 169 25.57 17.94 10.04
CA SER A 169 26.86 17.46 9.54
C SER A 169 28.01 17.96 10.42
N GLU A 170 29.09 17.18 10.52
CA GLU A 170 30.26 17.52 11.35
C GLU A 170 30.88 18.88 11.02
N ASP A 171 30.84 19.29 9.75
CA ASP A 171 31.32 20.59 9.27
C ASP A 171 30.29 21.72 9.41
N GLU A 172 29.13 21.44 10.03
CA GLU A 172 27.99 22.34 10.22
C GLU A 172 27.46 22.98 8.92
N ARG A 173 27.70 22.36 7.76
CA ARG A 173 27.19 22.86 6.47
C ARG A 173 25.76 22.44 6.17
N MET A 174 25.28 21.34 6.74
CA MET A 174 23.95 20.79 6.47
C MET A 174 23.25 20.47 7.79
N ALA A 175 22.00 20.90 7.91
CA ALA A 175 21.11 20.58 9.02
C ALA A 175 19.81 19.99 8.48
N PHE A 176 19.51 18.75 8.87
CA PHE A 176 18.26 18.05 8.56
C PHE A 176 17.28 18.28 9.70
N THR A 177 16.35 19.22 9.51
CA THR A 177 15.61 19.85 10.60
C THR A 177 14.28 19.19 10.94
N GLY A 178 13.95 18.09 10.26
CA GLY A 178 12.64 17.46 10.40
C GLY A 178 11.52 18.48 10.19
N ASP A 179 10.52 18.42 11.05
CA ASP A 179 9.42 19.40 11.10
C ASP A 179 9.62 20.50 12.14
N ALA A 180 10.79 20.58 12.78
CA ALA A 180 11.09 21.68 13.71
C ALA A 180 11.22 23.02 12.96
N LEU A 181 11.92 23.02 11.83
CA LEU A 181 12.06 24.16 10.93
C LEU A 181 11.76 23.72 9.49
N LEU A 182 10.80 24.41 8.86
CA LEU A 182 10.47 24.26 7.44
C LEU A 182 10.92 25.50 6.68
N ILE A 183 11.04 25.42 5.35
CA ILE A 183 11.39 26.59 4.54
C ILE A 183 10.27 27.64 4.63
N ARG A 184 10.60 28.83 5.14
CA ARG A 184 9.63 29.91 5.45
C ARG A 184 8.49 29.46 6.37
N GLY A 185 8.72 28.50 7.24
CA GLY A 185 7.69 27.98 8.14
C GLY A 185 8.24 27.12 9.28
N CYS A 186 7.33 26.39 9.92
CA CYS A 186 7.64 25.38 10.93
C CYS A 186 6.49 24.38 10.98
N GLY A 187 6.75 23.18 11.52
CA GLY A 187 5.72 22.19 11.78
C GLY A 187 4.65 22.71 12.73
N ARG A 188 3.49 22.06 12.70
CA ARG A 188 2.37 22.34 13.63
C ARG A 188 2.73 21.89 15.06
N THR A 189 2.03 22.39 16.08
CA THR A 189 2.40 22.13 17.49
C THR A 189 1.21 21.75 18.36
N ASP A 190 0.08 21.38 17.75
CA ASP A 190 -1.21 21.10 18.38
C ASP A 190 -1.54 19.61 18.51
N PHE A 191 -0.65 18.73 18.03
CA PHE A 191 -0.74 17.26 18.13
C PHE A 191 0.58 16.68 18.66
N GLN A 192 0.60 15.39 18.99
CA GLN A 192 1.83 14.63 19.36
C GLN A 192 2.66 15.30 20.47
N GLN A 193 1.98 15.78 21.51
CA GLN A 193 2.60 16.49 22.64
C GLN A 193 3.36 17.76 22.22
N GLY A 194 3.03 18.32 21.05
CA GLY A 194 3.63 19.53 20.52
C GLY A 194 3.45 20.73 21.46
N SER A 195 4.43 21.64 21.41
CA SER A 195 4.44 22.87 22.19
C SER A 195 5.09 23.99 21.37
N PRO A 196 4.36 25.08 21.05
CA PRO A 196 4.93 26.21 20.33
C PRO A 196 6.03 26.90 21.14
N HIS A 197 5.90 26.95 22.48
CA HIS A 197 6.96 27.51 23.32
C HIS A 197 8.26 26.71 23.16
N ARG A 198 8.21 25.39 23.30
CA ARG A 198 9.40 24.53 23.14
C ARG A 198 9.94 24.58 21.72
N LEU A 199 9.07 24.61 20.70
CA LEU A 199 9.49 24.71 19.31
C LEU A 199 10.32 25.99 19.06
N TYR A 200 9.82 27.12 19.53
CA TYR A 200 10.50 28.41 19.41
C TYR A 200 11.89 28.36 20.08
N GLU A 201 11.95 27.86 21.31
CA GLU A 201 13.22 27.73 22.03
C GLU A 201 14.19 26.78 21.32
N SER A 202 13.71 25.63 20.86
CA SER A 202 14.50 24.64 20.12
C SER A 202 15.13 25.24 18.88
N VAL A 203 14.33 25.91 18.03
CA VAL A 203 14.85 26.53 16.81
C VAL A 203 15.87 27.61 17.15
N HIS A 204 15.56 28.52 18.08
CA HIS A 204 16.44 29.65 18.42
C HIS A 204 17.75 29.20 19.10
N LYS A 205 17.70 28.20 19.99
CA LYS A 205 18.87 27.75 20.76
C LYS A 205 19.72 26.71 20.02
N LYS A 206 19.14 25.90 19.13
CA LYS A 206 19.83 24.74 18.52
C LYS A 206 20.07 24.86 17.02
N ILE A 207 19.18 25.53 16.27
CA ILE A 207 19.29 25.66 14.81
C ILE A 207 19.82 27.05 14.45
N PHE A 208 19.27 28.12 15.01
CA PHE A 208 19.75 29.48 14.76
C PHE A 208 21.10 29.80 15.41
N THR A 209 21.67 28.90 16.20
CA THR A 209 23.06 28.99 16.68
C THR A 209 24.08 28.44 15.68
N LEU A 210 23.64 27.74 14.62
CA LEU A 210 24.49 27.27 13.55
C LEU A 210 25.00 28.43 12.67
N PRO A 211 26.09 28.20 11.88
CA PRO A 211 26.59 29.17 10.92
C PRO A 211 25.51 29.61 9.94
N GLY A 212 25.49 30.90 9.60
CA GLY A 212 24.45 31.49 8.73
C GLY A 212 24.32 30.82 7.35
N HIS A 213 25.44 30.32 6.82
CA HIS A 213 25.52 29.62 5.53
C HIS A 213 25.17 28.12 5.61
N CYS A 214 24.83 27.60 6.79
CA CYS A 214 24.38 26.21 6.97
C CYS A 214 23.07 26.00 6.21
N PHE A 215 23.03 24.99 5.34
CA PHE A 215 21.84 24.60 4.61
C PHE A 215 20.83 23.93 5.52
N VAL A 216 19.56 24.32 5.36
CA VAL A 216 18.41 23.77 6.07
C VAL A 216 17.64 22.84 5.13
N TYR A 217 17.59 21.57 5.49
CA TYR A 217 16.91 20.50 4.79
C TYR A 217 15.73 19.99 5.63
N PRO A 218 14.50 20.44 5.37
CA PRO A 218 13.32 20.07 6.16
C PRO A 218 12.84 18.65 5.84
N ALA A 219 12.00 18.06 6.69
CA ALA A 219 11.31 16.81 6.32
C ALA A 219 10.20 17.03 5.28
N HIS A 220 9.61 18.22 5.19
CA HIS A 220 8.51 18.51 4.26
C HIS A 220 8.65 19.87 3.59
N ASP A 221 8.12 19.97 2.37
CA ASP A 221 7.80 21.26 1.75
C ASP A 221 6.53 21.15 0.89
N TYR A 222 5.70 22.19 0.93
CA TYR A 222 4.39 22.22 0.28
C TYR A 222 4.31 23.25 -0.86
N LYS A 223 5.45 23.84 -1.25
CA LYS A 223 5.57 24.93 -2.23
C LYS A 223 6.59 24.63 -3.34
N GLY A 224 7.18 23.44 -3.36
CA GLY A 224 8.20 23.02 -4.33
C GLY A 224 9.61 23.55 -4.01
N GLN A 225 9.86 24.00 -2.78
CA GLN A 225 11.19 24.45 -2.34
C GLN A 225 11.95 23.27 -1.73
N THR A 226 13.25 23.18 -2.04
CA THR A 226 14.08 22.02 -1.71
C THR A 226 15.09 22.28 -0.60
N VAL A 227 15.55 23.52 -0.44
CA VAL A 227 16.57 23.91 0.55
C VAL A 227 16.43 25.39 0.92
N SER A 228 16.85 25.77 2.14
CA SER A 228 17.11 27.15 2.54
C SER A 228 18.40 27.24 3.36
N THR A 229 18.66 28.35 4.03
CA THR A 229 19.82 28.54 4.91
C THR A 229 19.40 29.09 6.27
N VAL A 230 20.26 28.92 7.28
CA VAL A 230 20.02 29.47 8.63
C VAL A 230 19.83 30.99 8.59
N ASP A 231 20.64 31.72 7.81
CA ASP A 231 20.52 33.17 7.69
C ASP A 231 19.23 33.60 7.00
N GLU A 232 18.81 32.86 5.97
CA GLU A 232 17.54 33.09 5.31
C GLU A 232 16.36 32.92 6.28
N GLU A 233 16.34 31.84 7.05
CA GLU A 233 15.24 31.58 7.98
C GLU A 233 15.24 32.54 9.18
N LYS A 234 16.42 32.93 9.69
CA LYS A 234 16.56 33.99 10.71
C LYS A 234 15.99 35.33 10.26
N LYS A 235 16.10 35.66 8.97
CA LYS A 235 15.68 36.96 8.41
C LYS A 235 14.23 36.94 7.93
N PHE A 236 13.79 35.84 7.33
CA PHE A 236 12.58 35.84 6.50
C PHE A 236 11.54 34.80 6.92
N ASN A 237 11.78 33.97 7.95
CA ASN A 237 10.74 33.06 8.44
C ASN A 237 9.58 33.86 9.04
N PRO A 238 8.36 33.82 8.47
CA PRO A 238 7.26 34.70 8.86
C PRO A 238 6.74 34.45 10.28
N ARG A 239 7.09 33.30 10.89
CA ARG A 239 6.68 32.92 12.24
C ARG A 239 7.82 33.04 13.23
N LEU A 240 8.97 32.42 12.93
CA LEU A 240 10.08 32.27 13.88
C LEU A 240 10.93 33.53 14.04
N THR A 241 10.74 34.56 13.19
CA THR A 241 11.29 35.91 13.39
C THR A 241 10.47 36.78 14.35
N LYS A 242 9.26 36.35 14.72
CA LYS A 242 8.40 37.05 15.69
C LYS A 242 8.90 36.84 17.11
N THR A 243 8.44 37.67 18.04
CA THR A 243 8.71 37.42 19.46
C THR A 243 8.03 36.13 19.91
N LEU A 244 8.53 35.49 20.98
CA LEU A 244 7.96 34.25 21.50
C LEU A 244 6.44 34.35 21.77
N PRO A 245 5.90 35.40 22.44
CA PRO A 245 4.46 35.52 22.65
C PRO A 245 3.66 35.62 21.34
N GLU A 246 4.15 36.38 20.36
CA GLU A 246 3.53 36.50 19.04
C GLU A 246 3.55 35.17 18.29
N PHE A 247 4.67 34.45 18.31
CA PHE A 247 4.79 33.12 17.71
C PHE A 247 3.79 32.14 18.31
N VAL A 248 3.71 32.05 19.64
CA VAL A 248 2.76 31.18 20.34
C VAL A 248 1.32 31.55 19.97
N ASN A 249 1.01 32.85 19.93
CA ASN A 249 -0.31 33.32 19.52
C ASN A 249 -0.64 32.94 18.07
N ILE A 250 0.31 33.11 17.13
CA ILE A 250 0.12 32.71 15.73
C ILE A 250 -0.15 31.20 15.63
N MET A 251 0.68 30.38 16.27
CA MET A 251 0.59 28.91 16.19
C MET A 251 -0.73 28.38 16.76
N ASN A 252 -1.21 28.94 17.87
CA ASN A 252 -2.48 28.54 18.49
C ASN A 252 -3.71 28.92 17.64
N ASN A 253 -3.58 29.88 16.73
CA ASN A 253 -4.68 30.41 15.92
C ASN A 253 -4.64 29.95 14.44
N LEU A 254 -3.79 28.98 14.07
CA LEU A 254 -3.71 28.49 12.69
C LEU A 254 -4.95 27.70 12.22
N ASN A 255 -5.78 27.21 13.14
CA ASN A 255 -7.04 26.49 12.87
C ASN A 255 -6.93 25.43 11.76
N LEU A 256 -5.85 24.65 11.77
CA LEU A 256 -5.57 23.65 10.74
C LEU A 256 -6.44 22.41 10.92
N PRO A 257 -6.90 21.78 9.82
CA PRO A 257 -7.62 20.51 9.92
C PRO A 257 -6.74 19.44 10.57
N LYS A 258 -7.39 18.46 11.22
CA LYS A 258 -6.70 17.27 11.76
C LYS A 258 -5.91 16.59 10.64
N PRO A 259 -4.65 16.18 10.86
CA PRO A 259 -3.86 15.53 9.81
C PRO A 259 -4.54 14.25 9.31
N LYS A 260 -4.61 14.05 8.00
CA LYS A 260 -5.41 12.98 7.36
C LYS A 260 -4.99 11.56 7.76
N LYS A 261 -3.70 11.36 8.06
CA LYS A 261 -3.10 10.04 8.34
C LYS A 261 -2.69 9.84 9.81
N ILE A 262 -2.97 10.79 10.70
CA ILE A 262 -2.53 10.69 12.12
C ILE A 262 -3.16 9.51 12.88
N ASP A 263 -4.38 9.13 12.50
CA ASP A 263 -5.12 8.00 13.11
C ASP A 263 -4.83 6.67 12.40
N MET A 264 -4.04 6.65 11.32
CA MET A 264 -3.64 5.39 10.71
C MET A 264 -2.85 4.57 11.74
N PRO A 265 -3.13 3.26 11.86
CA PRO A 265 -2.42 2.45 12.80
C PRO A 265 -0.93 2.51 12.45
N ARG A 266 -0.13 2.97 13.41
CA ARG A 266 1.32 3.09 13.34
C ARG A 266 1.96 1.69 13.40
N HIS A 267 1.49 0.77 12.57
CA HIS A 267 2.07 -0.54 12.35
C HIS A 267 3.42 -0.32 11.66
N ASN A 268 4.42 0.07 12.45
CA ASN A 268 5.87 -0.02 12.25
C ASN A 268 6.69 0.82 13.25
N MET A 269 6.08 1.53 14.20
CA MET A 269 6.77 1.79 15.48
C MET A 269 6.66 0.49 16.26
N GLU A 270 7.75 -0.31 16.27
CA GLU A 270 7.81 -1.68 16.77
C GLU A 270 6.92 -1.89 18.00
N THR A 271 5.90 -2.72 17.80
CA THR A 271 5.15 -3.35 18.86
C THR A 271 6.17 -3.98 19.83
N GLN A 272 6.02 -3.78 21.14
CA GLN A 272 6.67 -4.66 22.11
C GLN A 272 6.45 -6.10 21.65
N LYS A 273 7.53 -6.79 21.26
CA LYS A 273 7.57 -8.24 20.94
C LYS A 273 6.20 -8.79 20.55
N SER A 274 5.67 -8.37 19.40
CA SER A 274 4.69 -9.23 18.74
C SER A 274 5.51 -10.38 18.18
N GLN A 275 5.29 -11.54 18.78
CA GLN A 275 5.90 -12.83 18.52
C GLN A 275 5.55 -13.34 17.12
N TRP A 276 5.91 -12.60 16.06
CA TRP A 276 5.62 -12.99 14.67
C TRP A 276 6.75 -12.49 13.76
N ASP A 277 7.90 -13.17 13.90
CA ASP A 277 8.94 -13.23 12.87
C ASP A 277 8.36 -13.90 11.60
N PRO A 278 8.51 -13.34 10.38
CA PRO A 278 8.11 -14.03 9.15
C PRO A 278 9.00 -15.25 8.81
N VAL A 279 10.00 -15.55 9.64
CA VAL A 279 10.91 -16.70 9.51
C VAL A 279 10.78 -17.66 10.70
N GLN A 280 9.94 -17.36 11.69
CA GLN A 280 9.52 -18.36 12.65
C GLN A 280 8.29 -19.07 12.11
N ARG A 281 8.55 -20.28 11.58
CA ARG A 281 7.57 -21.36 11.48
C ARG A 281 6.53 -21.22 12.60
N SER A 282 5.25 -21.10 12.23
CA SER A 282 4.13 -20.92 13.16
C SER A 282 4.24 -21.88 14.35
N PRO A 283 3.83 -21.48 15.58
CA PRO A 283 4.06 -22.24 16.82
C PRO A 283 3.54 -23.69 16.80
N TRP A 284 2.67 -24.05 15.86
CA TRP A 284 2.15 -25.40 15.69
C TRP A 284 3.14 -26.37 15.01
N ILE A 285 4.12 -25.88 14.24
CA ILE A 285 5.15 -26.73 13.61
C ILE A 285 6.03 -27.40 14.69
N VAL A 286 6.22 -26.73 15.84
CA VAL A 286 6.99 -27.26 16.98
C VAL A 286 6.25 -28.40 17.70
N ARG A 287 4.92 -28.51 17.58
CA ARG A 287 4.14 -29.59 18.21
C ARG A 287 4.19 -30.91 17.44
N VAL A 288 4.47 -30.87 16.15
CA VAL A 288 4.51 -32.09 15.31
C VAL A 288 5.92 -32.69 15.25
N GLU A 289 6.97 -31.89 15.45
CA GLU A 289 8.38 -32.37 15.43
C GLU A 289 8.86 -33.03 16.74
N GLN A 290 8.04 -33.07 17.80
CA GLN A 290 8.40 -33.75 19.06
C GLN A 290 7.73 -35.12 19.21
N SER A 291 8.29 -36.13 18.53
CA SER A 291 8.22 -37.55 18.92
C SER A 291 9.43 -38.30 18.34
N PRO A 292 10.07 -39.23 19.09
CA PRO A 292 11.36 -39.79 18.71
C PRO A 292 11.19 -40.97 17.76
N ALA A 293 11.81 -40.89 16.58
CA ALA A 293 12.02 -42.04 15.71
C ALA A 293 13.45 -42.04 15.17
N SER A 294 14.28 -42.86 15.82
CA SER A 294 15.33 -43.73 15.25
C SER A 294 16.20 -43.19 14.10
N SER A 295 17.43 -42.84 14.45
CA SER A 295 18.59 -42.81 13.55
C SER A 295 18.91 -44.21 13.00
N GLY A 296 19.07 -44.34 11.68
CA GLY A 296 19.89 -45.37 11.04
C GLY A 296 21.29 -44.81 10.82
N ALA A 297 22.31 -45.59 11.19
CA ALA A 297 23.72 -45.26 11.17
C ALA A 297 24.41 -45.65 9.86
N GLU A 298 25.43 -44.90 9.46
CA GLU A 298 26.73 -45.31 8.84
C GLU A 298 27.73 -44.20 9.23
N SER A 299 28.65 -44.43 10.19
CA SER A 299 30.09 -44.75 10.04
C SER A 299 30.87 -43.69 9.22
N ASP A 300 31.98 -43.08 9.65
CA ASP A 300 33.22 -43.62 10.23
C ASP A 300 34.13 -42.51 10.83
N THR A 301 34.93 -42.89 11.85
CA THR A 301 36.36 -42.53 12.12
C THR A 301 36.80 -41.04 12.24
N GLU A 302 37.64 -40.53 13.15
CA GLU A 302 38.52 -40.95 14.27
C GLU A 302 38.58 -39.75 15.24
N GLY A 303 38.70 -39.91 16.57
CA GLY A 303 40.01 -39.95 17.23
C GLY A 303 40.37 -38.61 17.90
N SER A 304 40.17 -38.47 19.22
CA SER A 304 41.17 -37.97 20.17
C SER A 304 40.55 -37.66 21.54
N SER A 305 41.15 -38.27 22.55
CA SER A 305 40.96 -38.13 23.99
C SER A 305 41.14 -36.69 24.51
N THR A 306 40.37 -36.30 25.54
CA THR A 306 40.86 -36.10 26.92
C THR A 306 39.68 -35.97 27.90
N GLU A 307 39.83 -36.66 29.03
CA GLU A 307 39.31 -36.45 30.41
C GLU A 307 38.65 -35.09 30.72
N SER A 308 37.77 -34.89 31.70
CA SER A 308 37.03 -35.70 32.68
C SER A 308 36.25 -34.65 33.49
N GLU A 309 34.91 -34.67 33.52
CA GLU A 309 34.19 -34.23 34.73
C GLU A 309 32.73 -34.69 34.71
N ARG A 310 32.38 -35.45 35.74
CA ARG A 310 31.08 -36.11 35.91
C ARG A 310 30.08 -35.11 36.48
N HIS A 311 29.02 -34.81 35.73
CA HIS A 311 27.73 -34.45 36.31
C HIS A 311 26.62 -35.34 35.75
N ARG A 312 26.08 -36.15 36.65
CA ARG A 312 25.06 -37.18 36.43
C ARG A 312 23.69 -36.53 36.26
N VAL A 313 23.21 -36.38 35.03
CA VAL A 313 21.80 -36.05 34.73
C VAL A 313 21.15 -37.30 34.14
N LYS A 314 20.17 -37.85 34.86
CA LYS A 314 19.33 -38.98 34.43
C LYS A 314 18.50 -38.55 33.21
N GLN A 315 18.72 -39.19 32.06
CA GLN A 315 17.79 -39.17 30.93
C GLN A 315 16.51 -39.95 31.29
N GLY A 316 15.35 -39.35 31.02
CA GLY A 316 14.03 -39.94 31.22
C GLY A 316 13.70 -40.98 30.15
N GLY A 317 13.19 -42.13 30.60
CA GLY A 317 12.75 -43.24 29.76
C GLY A 317 11.41 -42.98 29.07
N GLY A 318 11.30 -43.45 27.83
CA GLY A 318 10.05 -43.49 27.07
C GLY A 318 9.04 -44.46 27.72
N VAL A 319 7.81 -43.99 27.91
CA VAL A 319 6.71 -44.77 28.49
C VAL A 319 6.06 -45.60 27.37
N SER A 320 6.20 -46.92 27.45
CA SER A 320 5.43 -47.86 26.62
C SER A 320 3.96 -47.85 27.04
N LEU A 321 3.07 -47.38 26.16
CA LEU A 321 1.62 -47.33 26.41
C LEU A 321 1.02 -48.74 26.30
N THR A 322 0.90 -49.44 27.43
CA THR A 322 0.52 -50.86 27.47
C THR A 322 -0.94 -51.14 27.88
N SER A 323 -1.76 -50.10 28.14
CA SER A 323 -3.17 -50.27 28.56
C SER A 323 -4.16 -49.80 27.48
N PRO A 324 -5.20 -50.59 27.11
CA PRO A 324 -6.26 -50.19 26.18
C PRO A 324 -6.96 -48.87 26.54
N SER A 325 -7.08 -48.57 27.84
CA SER A 325 -7.66 -47.32 28.33
C SER A 325 -6.79 -46.10 27.99
N MET A 326 -5.46 -46.23 28.07
CA MET A 326 -4.53 -45.16 27.70
C MET A 326 -4.52 -44.91 26.18
N LEU A 327 -4.66 -45.97 25.37
CA LEU A 327 -4.79 -45.84 23.92
C LEU A 327 -6.10 -45.13 23.51
N GLN A 328 -7.21 -45.45 24.19
CA GLN A 328 -8.50 -44.80 23.94
C GLN A 328 -8.47 -43.31 24.31
N GLN A 329 -7.85 -42.96 25.43
CA GLN A 329 -7.66 -41.57 25.85
C GLN A 329 -6.80 -40.79 24.85
N ARG A 330 -5.74 -41.40 24.31
CA ARG A 330 -4.91 -40.77 23.29
C ARG A 330 -5.66 -40.55 21.98
N ILE A 331 -6.55 -41.46 21.58
CA ILE A 331 -7.39 -41.30 20.39
C ILE A 331 -8.36 -40.11 20.57
N THR A 332 -8.99 -39.96 21.74
CA THR A 332 -9.87 -38.81 22.01
C THR A 332 -9.10 -37.50 22.03
N GLU A 333 -7.87 -37.49 22.56
CA GLU A 333 -6.99 -36.32 22.55
C GLU A 333 -6.61 -35.92 21.10
N LEU A 334 -6.27 -36.90 20.24
CA LEU A 334 -5.99 -36.63 18.83
C LEU A 334 -7.22 -36.13 18.06
N ASP A 335 -8.41 -36.66 18.36
CA ASP A 335 -9.66 -36.18 17.76
C ASP A 335 -9.95 -34.72 18.18
N GLN A 336 -9.68 -34.35 19.44
CA GLN A 336 -9.76 -32.97 19.91
C GLN A 336 -8.73 -32.07 19.20
N GLN A 337 -7.46 -32.48 19.16
CA GLN A 337 -6.39 -31.74 18.48
C GLN A 337 -6.69 -31.53 16.99
N ARG A 338 -7.32 -32.51 16.33
CA ARG A 338 -7.75 -32.37 14.93
C ARG A 338 -8.81 -31.30 14.74
N GLU A 339 -9.83 -31.24 15.61
CA GLU A 339 -10.87 -30.22 15.49
C GLU A 339 -10.35 -28.84 15.87
N GLU A 340 -9.47 -28.72 16.88
CA GLU A 340 -8.79 -27.46 17.22
C GLU A 340 -7.96 -26.95 16.02
N LEU A 341 -7.08 -27.80 15.47
CA LEU A 341 -6.24 -27.45 14.32
C LEU A 341 -7.07 -27.09 13.08
N LYS A 342 -8.20 -27.78 12.86
CA LYS A 342 -9.12 -27.48 11.75
C LYS A 342 -9.73 -26.09 11.89
N ILE A 343 -10.15 -25.70 13.10
CA ILE A 343 -10.71 -24.37 13.35
C ILE A 343 -9.64 -23.29 13.14
N GLU A 344 -8.42 -23.50 13.66
CA GLU A 344 -7.30 -22.58 13.51
C GLU A 344 -6.94 -22.35 12.03
N LEU A 345 -6.73 -23.43 11.27
CA LEU A 345 -6.38 -23.34 9.85
C LEU A 345 -7.53 -22.77 9.00
N GLN A 346 -8.79 -23.04 9.37
CA GLN A 346 -9.94 -22.42 8.71
C GLN A 346 -10.00 -20.92 8.94
N LEU A 347 -9.68 -20.46 10.15
CA LEU A 347 -9.62 -19.04 10.47
C LEU A 347 -8.51 -18.35 9.65
N GLU A 348 -7.33 -18.95 9.56
CA GLU A 348 -6.19 -18.40 8.82
C GLU A 348 -6.47 -18.32 7.31
N VAL A 349 -7.05 -19.38 6.72
CA VAL A 349 -7.52 -19.39 5.33
C VAL A 349 -8.59 -18.32 5.10
N ALA A 350 -9.52 -18.11 6.05
CA ALA A 350 -10.55 -17.09 5.93
C ALA A 350 -9.98 -15.66 5.99
N LEU A 351 -8.98 -15.42 6.85
CA LEU A 351 -8.28 -14.14 6.93
C LEU A 351 -7.55 -13.83 5.61
N LEU A 352 -6.77 -14.77 5.09
CA LEU A 352 -6.07 -14.62 3.80
C LEU A 352 -7.03 -14.39 2.63
N ARG A 353 -8.19 -15.08 2.62
CA ARG A 353 -9.24 -14.84 1.62
C ARG A 353 -9.82 -13.43 1.72
N GLY A 354 -10.02 -12.92 2.94
CA GLY A 354 -10.49 -11.55 3.17
C GLY A 354 -9.50 -10.51 2.67
N GLU A 355 -8.21 -10.71 2.95
CA GLU A 355 -7.13 -9.84 2.44
C GLU A 355 -7.03 -9.88 0.92
N LEU A 356 -7.08 -11.08 0.33
CA LEU A 356 -7.07 -11.27 -1.12
C LEU A 356 -8.24 -10.54 -1.78
N GLN A 357 -9.45 -10.67 -1.23
CA GLN A 357 -10.63 -9.98 -1.75
C GLN A 357 -10.48 -8.45 -1.69
N ALA A 358 -9.94 -7.92 -0.59
CA ALA A 358 -9.69 -6.50 -0.44
C ALA A 358 -8.66 -5.97 -1.45
N GLU A 359 -7.58 -6.71 -1.70
CA GLU A 359 -6.57 -6.35 -2.70
C GLU A 359 -7.07 -6.50 -4.13
N GLN A 360 -7.86 -7.53 -4.45
CA GLN A 360 -8.54 -7.67 -5.74
C GLN A 360 -9.46 -6.48 -6.02
N GLU A 361 -10.18 -5.99 -5.02
CA GLU A 361 -11.03 -4.81 -5.18
C GLU A 361 -10.21 -3.53 -5.39
N ARG A 362 -9.07 -3.37 -4.71
CA ARG A 362 -8.13 -2.27 -4.96
C ARG A 362 -7.59 -2.32 -6.39
N LEU A 363 -7.15 -3.49 -6.85
CA LEU A 363 -6.68 -3.69 -8.22
C LEU A 363 -7.75 -3.32 -9.26
N ARG A 364 -9.01 -3.69 -9.01
CA ARG A 364 -10.15 -3.29 -9.87
C ARG A 364 -10.30 -1.78 -9.93
N ARG A 365 -10.27 -1.08 -8.79
CA ARG A 365 -10.36 0.39 -8.74
C ARG A 365 -9.21 1.06 -9.49
N HIS A 366 -7.98 0.59 -9.31
CA HIS A 366 -6.82 1.14 -10.03
C HIS A 366 -6.90 0.89 -11.54
N THR A 367 -7.43 -0.26 -11.95
CA THR A 367 -7.67 -0.58 -13.37
C THR A 367 -8.73 0.33 -13.99
N GLU A 368 -9.84 0.57 -13.29
CA GLU A 368 -10.89 1.50 -13.71
C GLU A 368 -10.35 2.95 -13.79
N GLN A 369 -9.55 3.36 -12.81
CA GLN A 369 -8.91 4.68 -12.79
C GLN A 369 -7.93 4.86 -13.96
N LEU A 370 -7.14 3.83 -14.29
CA LEU A 370 -6.23 3.86 -15.43
C LEU A 370 -6.99 4.03 -16.76
N GLN A 371 -8.08 3.28 -16.94
CA GLN A 371 -8.93 3.40 -18.13
C GLN A 371 -9.54 4.81 -18.25
N GLU A 372 -9.99 5.39 -17.15
CA GLU A 372 -10.53 6.74 -17.13
C GLU A 372 -9.47 7.78 -17.50
N LYS A 373 -8.24 7.65 -16.99
CA LYS A 373 -7.13 8.54 -17.35
C LYS A 373 -6.75 8.43 -18.83
N HIS A 374 -6.76 7.23 -19.41
CA HIS A 374 -6.59 7.08 -20.86
C HIS A 374 -7.71 7.73 -21.67
N ARG A 375 -8.97 7.67 -21.21
CA ARG A 375 -10.09 8.38 -21.86
C ARG A 375 -9.90 9.90 -21.79
N GLN A 376 -9.46 10.41 -20.63
CA GLN A 376 -9.16 11.83 -20.46
C GLN A 376 -8.04 12.30 -21.40
N ARG A 377 -6.93 11.55 -21.51
CA ARG A 377 -5.84 11.83 -22.48
C ARG A 377 -6.36 11.89 -23.90
N LYS A 378 -7.20 10.93 -24.32
CA LYS A 378 -7.79 10.90 -25.67
C LYS A 378 -8.72 12.10 -25.90
N SER A 379 -9.56 12.44 -24.93
CA SER A 379 -10.47 13.60 -25.01
C SER A 379 -9.69 14.92 -25.13
N GLN A 380 -8.64 15.08 -24.32
CA GLN A 380 -7.77 16.27 -24.38
C GLN A 380 -7.06 16.39 -25.73
N ARG A 381 -6.52 15.29 -26.27
CA ARG A 381 -5.88 15.27 -27.59
C ARG A 381 -6.87 15.65 -28.71
N LEU A 382 -8.09 15.14 -28.65
CA LEU A 382 -9.17 15.52 -29.59
C LEU A 382 -9.54 17.01 -29.47
N ALA A 383 -9.66 17.53 -28.26
CA ALA A 383 -9.98 18.94 -28.02
C ALA A 383 -8.86 19.88 -28.51
N SER A 384 -7.59 19.52 -28.31
CA SER A 384 -6.45 20.28 -28.84
C SER A 384 -6.45 20.31 -30.38
N ARG A 385 -6.64 19.15 -31.02
CA ARG A 385 -6.76 19.06 -32.48
C ARG A 385 -7.90 19.91 -33.04
N GLN A 386 -9.05 19.92 -32.36
CA GLN A 386 -10.18 20.73 -32.78
C GLN A 386 -9.88 22.23 -32.68
N LYS A 387 -9.15 22.67 -31.64
CA LYS A 387 -8.71 24.06 -31.51
C LYS A 387 -7.75 24.47 -32.62
N GLU A 388 -6.76 23.63 -32.93
CA GLU A 388 -5.79 23.87 -34.02
C GLU A 388 -6.50 23.96 -35.38
N ARG A 389 -7.48 23.08 -35.65
CA ARG A 389 -8.30 23.16 -36.87
C ARG A 389 -9.11 24.44 -36.98
N VAL A 390 -9.71 24.90 -35.88
CA VAL A 390 -10.45 26.17 -35.85
C VAL A 390 -9.50 27.36 -36.09
N GLN A 391 -8.30 27.34 -35.50
CA GLN A 391 -7.29 28.37 -35.73
C GLN A 391 -6.81 28.40 -37.19
N LEU A 392 -6.62 27.22 -37.81
CA LEU A 392 -6.28 27.11 -39.23
C LEU A 392 -7.36 27.70 -40.14
N GLU A 393 -8.63 27.41 -39.84
CA GLU A 393 -9.76 27.95 -40.58
C GLU A 393 -9.88 29.47 -40.43
N GLU A 394 -9.59 30.02 -39.23
CA GLU A 394 -9.52 31.46 -39.01
C GLU A 394 -8.41 32.13 -39.82
N GLN A 395 -7.21 31.53 -39.89
CA GLN A 395 -6.12 32.06 -40.71
C GLN A 395 -6.44 31.99 -42.20
N ARG A 396 -7.09 30.90 -42.66
CA ARG A 396 -7.55 30.76 -44.05
C ARG A 396 -8.49 31.90 -44.44
N LEU A 397 -9.45 32.24 -43.57
CA LEU A 397 -10.38 33.35 -43.82
C LEU A 397 -9.64 34.70 -43.91
N LYS A 398 -8.64 34.94 -43.07
CA LYS A 398 -7.81 36.16 -43.11
C LYS A 398 -7.01 36.28 -44.40
N VAL A 399 -6.49 35.17 -44.93
CA VAL A 399 -5.80 35.13 -46.24
C VAL A 399 -6.79 35.46 -47.36
N GLU A 400 -7.96 34.83 -47.35
CA GLU A 400 -8.99 35.04 -48.38
C GLU A 400 -9.52 36.48 -48.38
N GLU A 401 -9.67 37.11 -47.21
CA GLU A 401 -10.07 38.51 -47.09
C GLU A 401 -9.05 39.46 -47.73
N VAL A 402 -7.75 39.28 -47.45
CA VAL A 402 -6.70 40.12 -48.06
C VAL A 402 -6.62 39.90 -49.56
N LYS A 403 -6.79 38.65 -50.00
CA LYS A 403 -6.82 38.30 -51.42
C LYS A 403 -7.96 39.00 -52.15
N LYS A 404 -9.18 38.99 -51.60
CA LYS A 404 -10.32 39.72 -52.16
C LYS A 404 -10.07 41.23 -52.25
N ARG A 405 -9.49 41.84 -51.21
CA ARG A 405 -9.12 43.26 -51.22
C ARG A 405 -8.12 43.59 -52.34
N CYS A 406 -7.13 42.72 -52.56
CA CYS A 406 -6.20 42.88 -53.69
C CYS A 406 -6.92 42.79 -55.05
N GLU A 407 -7.79 41.80 -55.25
CA GLU A 407 -8.56 41.62 -56.49
C GLU A 407 -9.52 42.78 -56.78
N GLU A 408 -10.14 43.34 -55.75
CA GLU A 408 -11.02 44.52 -55.88
C GLU A 408 -10.23 45.78 -56.26
N MET A 409 -9.08 46.01 -55.63
CA MET A 409 -8.18 47.11 -55.99
C MET A 409 -7.68 46.96 -57.44
N GLU A 410 -7.28 45.76 -57.85
CA GLU A 410 -6.87 45.47 -59.23
C GLU A 410 -7.95 45.82 -60.26
N LYS A 411 -9.22 45.53 -59.95
CA LYS A 411 -10.36 45.86 -60.83
C LYS A 411 -10.63 47.36 -60.93
N GLN A 412 -10.32 48.13 -59.89
CA GLN A 412 -10.59 49.58 -59.83
C GLN A 412 -9.48 50.44 -60.46
N ILE A 413 -8.23 49.95 -60.50
CA ILE A 413 -7.07 50.67 -61.08
C ILE A 413 -7.26 51.13 -62.54
N PRO A 414 -7.89 50.38 -63.46
CA PRO A 414 -8.10 50.81 -64.84
C PRO A 414 -9.07 51.99 -65.01
N SER A 415 -9.98 52.23 -64.05
CA SER A 415 -11.03 53.27 -64.15
C SER A 415 -10.65 54.62 -63.51
N GLN A 416 -9.46 54.74 -62.92
CA GLN A 416 -9.03 55.95 -62.20
C GLN A 416 -8.15 56.88 -63.05
N PRO A 417 -8.13 58.21 -62.77
CA PRO A 417 -7.21 59.18 -63.37
C PRO A 417 -5.73 58.82 -63.12
N GLU A 418 -4.82 59.25 -64.01
CA GLU A 418 -3.38 58.91 -63.95
C GLU A 418 -2.73 59.21 -62.59
N ASP A 419 -2.99 60.38 -62.01
CA ASP A 419 -2.45 60.80 -60.71
C ASP A 419 -2.91 59.89 -59.55
N GLN A 420 -4.14 59.35 -59.60
CA GLN A 420 -4.68 58.44 -58.58
C GLN A 420 -4.28 56.98 -58.83
N ARG A 421 -3.96 56.65 -60.08
CA ARG A 421 -3.57 55.30 -60.51
C ARG A 421 -2.23 54.88 -59.93
N GLU A 422 -1.25 55.78 -59.93
CA GLU A 422 0.08 55.51 -59.33
C GLU A 422 -0.02 55.28 -57.83
N GLN A 423 -0.86 56.06 -57.13
CA GLN A 423 -1.08 55.92 -55.70
C GLN A 423 -1.76 54.58 -55.34
N MET A 424 -2.77 54.17 -56.10
CA MET A 424 -3.41 52.86 -55.89
C MET A 424 -2.52 51.67 -56.24
N LEU A 425 -1.64 51.80 -57.24
CA LEU A 425 -0.66 50.75 -57.57
C LEU A 425 0.33 50.52 -56.42
N LEU A 426 0.78 51.58 -55.75
CA LEU A 426 1.65 51.46 -54.58
C LEU A 426 0.93 50.78 -53.40
N LEU A 427 -0.32 51.16 -53.13
CA LEU A 427 -1.14 50.52 -52.09
C LEU A 427 -1.41 49.04 -52.42
N LEU A 428 -1.65 48.71 -53.70
CA LEU A 428 -1.84 47.33 -54.13
C LEU A 428 -0.59 46.50 -53.87
N GLN A 429 0.60 47.05 -54.15
CA GLN A 429 1.85 46.37 -53.86
C GLN A 429 2.00 46.09 -52.35
N GLN A 430 1.68 47.06 -51.49
CA GLN A 430 1.71 46.85 -50.04
C GLN A 430 0.73 45.76 -49.58
N GLU A 431 -0.50 45.74 -50.08
CA GLU A 431 -1.48 44.68 -49.73
C GLU A 431 -1.06 43.31 -50.29
N LYS A 432 -0.40 43.25 -51.45
CA LYS A 432 0.17 42.01 -51.99
C LYS A 432 1.32 41.47 -51.14
N ASP A 433 2.20 42.35 -50.66
CA ASP A 433 3.28 41.96 -49.75
C ASP A 433 2.71 41.41 -48.43
N VAL A 434 1.63 42.02 -47.91
CA VAL A 434 0.89 41.53 -46.74
C VAL A 434 0.22 40.17 -47.01
N LEU A 435 -0.35 39.97 -48.20
CA LEU A 435 -0.92 38.69 -48.62
C LEU A 435 0.14 37.59 -48.61
N GLU A 436 1.31 37.85 -49.17
CA GLU A 436 2.40 36.87 -49.23
C GLU A 436 2.85 36.43 -47.84
N VAL A 437 2.99 37.38 -46.90
CA VAL A 437 3.33 37.07 -45.49
C VAL A 437 2.25 36.21 -44.84
N LYS A 438 0.97 36.52 -45.06
CA LYS A 438 -0.15 35.75 -44.48
C LYS A 438 -0.27 34.35 -45.09
N VAL A 439 -0.01 34.20 -46.40
CA VAL A 439 -0.01 32.90 -47.08
C VAL A 439 1.09 32.01 -46.50
N ARG A 440 2.32 32.52 -46.37
CA ARG A 440 3.41 31.74 -45.76
C ARG A 440 3.08 31.31 -44.32
N ALA A 441 2.54 32.22 -43.52
CA ALA A 441 2.13 31.88 -42.15
C ALA A 441 1.02 30.81 -42.09
N PHE A 442 0.10 30.80 -43.07
CA PHE A 442 -0.91 29.76 -43.20
C PHE A 442 -0.29 28.42 -43.63
N GLU A 443 0.58 28.42 -44.64
CA GLU A 443 1.29 27.23 -45.12
C GLU A 443 2.17 26.59 -44.04
N ASP A 444 2.89 27.41 -43.27
CA ASP A 444 3.70 26.95 -42.13
C ASP A 444 2.83 26.27 -41.06
N MET A 445 1.64 26.81 -40.79
CA MET A 445 0.72 26.25 -39.80
C MET A 445 0.02 24.99 -40.30
N GLU A 446 -0.32 24.94 -41.59
CA GLU A 446 -0.86 23.75 -42.26
C GLU A 446 0.17 22.61 -42.25
N PHE A 447 1.42 22.92 -42.57
CA PHE A 447 2.53 21.97 -42.52
C PHE A 447 2.73 21.41 -41.11
N HIS A 448 2.71 22.27 -40.07
CA HIS A 448 2.86 21.83 -38.69
C HIS A 448 1.74 20.87 -38.23
N ILE A 449 0.49 21.15 -38.63
CA ILE A 449 -0.65 20.28 -38.30
C ILE A 449 -0.51 18.92 -39.02
N LEU A 450 -0.10 18.92 -40.29
CA LEU A 450 0.14 17.68 -41.05
C LEU A 450 1.28 16.86 -40.45
N GLU A 451 2.35 17.51 -40.00
CA GLU A 451 3.46 16.86 -39.29
C GLU A 451 2.95 16.17 -38.02
N LEU A 452 2.18 16.89 -37.18
CA LEU A 452 1.56 16.35 -35.97
C LEU A 452 0.55 15.23 -36.23
N GLU A 453 -0.15 15.23 -37.37
CA GLU A 453 -1.06 14.16 -37.78
C GLU A 453 -0.29 12.94 -38.33
N SER A 454 0.84 13.15 -39.01
CA SER A 454 1.68 12.09 -39.57
C SER A 454 2.49 11.31 -38.53
N VAL A 455 2.98 11.98 -37.48
CA VAL A 455 3.70 11.34 -36.36
C VAL A 455 2.83 10.31 -35.61
N VAL A 456 1.50 10.36 -35.79
CA VAL A 456 0.53 9.46 -35.17
C VAL A 456 0.56 8.05 -35.76
N GLU A 457 1.11 7.87 -36.98
CA GLU A 457 1.25 6.53 -37.57
C GLU A 457 2.47 5.76 -37.03
N ASP A 458 3.42 6.47 -36.41
CA ASP A 458 4.70 5.91 -35.97
C ASP A 458 4.87 5.79 -34.44
N GLU A 459 3.83 6.05 -33.63
CA GLU A 459 3.86 5.80 -32.16
C GLU A 459 3.79 4.29 -31.84
N ARG A 460 4.80 3.53 -32.30
CA ARG A 460 5.37 2.38 -31.62
C ARG A 460 6.57 2.89 -30.82
N ASP A 461 6.44 2.82 -29.50
CA ASP A 461 7.54 2.73 -28.54
C ASP A 461 8.77 3.61 -28.83
N GLY A 462 8.63 4.92 -28.62
CA GLY A 462 9.74 5.87 -28.69
C GLY A 462 9.76 6.79 -27.48
N GLU A 463 10.80 6.65 -26.65
CA GLU A 463 11.15 7.55 -25.56
C GLU A 463 11.51 8.94 -26.12
N ASP A 464 10.54 9.84 -26.25
CA ASP A 464 10.86 11.26 -26.44
C ASP A 464 10.66 12.02 -25.14
N GLY A 465 11.81 12.32 -24.53
CA GLY A 465 11.93 13.23 -23.40
C GLY A 465 11.54 14.65 -23.79
N GLU A 466 11.10 15.37 -22.77
CA GLU A 466 10.71 16.79 -22.76
C GLU A 466 9.22 17.07 -23.00
N ARG A 467 8.54 17.28 -21.86
CA ARG A 467 7.12 17.67 -21.66
C ARG A 467 6.11 16.51 -21.54
N GLU A 468 6.43 15.53 -20.70
CA GLU A 468 5.43 14.63 -20.15
C GLU A 468 4.30 15.44 -19.50
N THR A 469 3.09 15.34 -20.09
CA THR A 469 1.92 16.09 -19.63
C THR A 469 1.50 15.63 -18.23
N ILE A 470 0.76 16.48 -17.49
CA ILE A 470 0.26 16.12 -16.15
C ILE A 470 -0.52 14.80 -16.21
N ILE A 471 -1.29 14.56 -17.29
CA ILE A 471 -2.06 13.33 -17.48
C ILE A 471 -1.16 12.12 -17.72
N GLU A 472 -0.05 12.26 -18.47
CA GLU A 472 0.89 11.15 -18.70
C GLU A 472 1.59 10.74 -17.40
N ARG A 473 2.05 11.70 -16.58
CA ARG A 473 2.60 11.40 -15.25
C ARG A 473 1.59 10.68 -14.35
N GLU A 474 0.33 11.11 -14.39
CA GLU A 474 -0.74 10.45 -13.65
C GLU A 474 -1.03 9.04 -14.16
N ILE A 475 -1.01 8.80 -15.47
CA ILE A 475 -1.15 7.46 -16.06
C ILE A 475 -0.01 6.56 -15.58
N THR A 476 1.24 7.01 -15.68
CA THR A 476 2.41 6.26 -15.23
C THR A 476 2.31 5.93 -13.74
N ARG A 477 1.89 6.90 -12.91
CA ARG A 477 1.69 6.71 -11.46
C ARG A 477 0.61 5.67 -11.17
N VAL A 478 -0.57 5.78 -11.79
CA VAL A 478 -1.69 4.83 -11.60
C VAL A 478 -1.33 3.44 -12.14
N GLN A 479 -0.54 3.37 -13.21
CA GLN A 479 -0.05 2.12 -13.76
C GLN A 479 0.93 1.42 -12.80
N HIS A 480 1.82 2.17 -12.16
CA HIS A 480 2.73 1.63 -11.16
C HIS A 480 1.98 1.10 -9.93
N THR A 481 0.98 1.83 -9.42
CA THR A 481 0.17 1.36 -8.29
C THR A 481 -0.68 0.13 -8.64
N ARG A 482 -1.24 0.08 -9.85
CA ARG A 482 -1.94 -1.11 -10.38
C ARG A 482 -1.00 -2.33 -10.39
N ASN A 483 0.22 -2.17 -10.89
CA ASN A 483 1.19 -3.28 -10.95
C ASN A 483 1.54 -3.79 -9.54
N ALA A 484 1.81 -2.89 -8.59
CA ALA A 484 2.07 -3.27 -7.20
C ALA A 484 0.89 -4.02 -6.55
N SER A 485 -0.35 -3.56 -6.75
CA SER A 485 -1.54 -4.29 -6.30
C SER A 485 -1.68 -5.65 -6.98
N GLN A 486 -1.34 -5.76 -8.26
CA GLN A 486 -1.40 -7.02 -9.01
C GLN A 486 -0.39 -8.04 -8.46
N GLU A 487 0.83 -7.62 -8.18
CA GLU A 487 1.85 -8.48 -7.55
C GLU A 487 1.41 -8.94 -6.16
N ARG A 488 0.81 -8.05 -5.36
CA ARG A 488 0.30 -8.40 -4.04
C ARG A 488 -0.83 -9.42 -4.09
N VAL A 489 -1.75 -9.29 -5.05
CA VAL A 489 -2.79 -10.30 -5.30
C VAL A 489 -2.16 -11.66 -5.64
N GLN A 490 -1.18 -11.70 -6.54
CA GLN A 490 -0.50 -12.95 -6.90
C GLN A 490 0.22 -13.59 -5.71
N GLN A 491 0.85 -12.78 -4.85
CA GLN A 491 1.51 -13.26 -3.64
C GLN A 491 0.51 -13.85 -2.64
N LEU A 492 -0.63 -13.18 -2.41
CA LEU A 492 -1.70 -13.66 -1.53
C LEU A 492 -2.35 -14.95 -2.08
N GLU A 493 -2.56 -15.05 -3.39
CA GLU A 493 -3.06 -16.28 -4.03
C GLU A 493 -2.09 -17.45 -3.84
N LYS A 494 -0.79 -17.20 -3.96
CA LYS A 494 0.25 -18.21 -3.71
C LYS A 494 0.25 -18.66 -2.25
N GLN A 495 0.24 -17.72 -1.30
CA GLN A 495 0.19 -18.01 0.13
C GLN A 495 -1.07 -18.80 0.49
N LEU A 496 -2.23 -18.41 -0.03
CA LEU A 496 -3.49 -19.11 0.20
C LEU A 496 -3.40 -20.57 -0.27
N LYS A 497 -2.82 -20.81 -1.46
CA LYS A 497 -2.63 -22.15 -2.00
C LYS A 497 -1.65 -23.00 -1.18
N GLU A 498 -0.59 -22.40 -0.67
CA GLU A 498 0.38 -23.07 0.22
C GLU A 498 -0.28 -23.44 1.56
N MET A 499 -1.01 -22.51 2.17
CA MET A 499 -1.76 -22.75 3.41
C MET A 499 -2.84 -23.82 3.27
N GLU A 500 -3.57 -23.84 2.15
CA GLU A 500 -4.55 -24.90 1.89
C GLU A 500 -3.88 -26.28 1.75
N LYS A 501 -2.70 -26.34 1.11
CA LYS A 501 -1.91 -27.57 0.99
C LYS A 501 -1.36 -28.04 2.34
N GLU A 502 -0.90 -27.11 3.19
CA GLU A 502 -0.44 -27.43 4.55
C GLU A 502 -1.58 -27.94 5.42
N LYS A 503 -2.75 -27.31 5.34
CA LYS A 503 -3.95 -27.78 6.02
C LYS A 503 -4.30 -29.22 5.66
N ASP A 504 -4.27 -29.56 4.38
CA ASP A 504 -4.58 -30.92 3.94
C ASP A 504 -3.52 -31.94 4.38
N LYS A 505 -2.24 -31.55 4.40
CA LYS A 505 -1.14 -32.38 4.92
C LYS A 505 -1.24 -32.62 6.43
N ALA A 506 -1.52 -31.59 7.21
CA ALA A 506 -1.62 -31.71 8.66
C ALA A 506 -2.84 -32.55 9.07
N LEU A 507 -3.99 -32.32 8.43
CA LEU A 507 -5.19 -33.13 8.66
C LEU A 507 -5.04 -34.58 8.22
N SER A 508 -4.32 -34.86 7.12
CA SER A 508 -4.04 -36.24 6.69
C SER A 508 -3.08 -36.97 7.62
N SER A 509 -2.07 -36.28 8.16
CA SER A 509 -1.11 -36.83 9.13
C SER A 509 -1.81 -37.26 10.43
N LEU A 510 -2.64 -36.38 11.01
CA LEU A 510 -3.43 -36.72 12.21
C LEU A 510 -4.44 -37.86 11.96
N ARG A 511 -5.01 -37.93 10.76
CA ARG A 511 -5.88 -39.06 10.36
C ARG A 511 -5.09 -40.38 10.28
N GLN A 512 -3.86 -40.35 9.80
CA GLN A 512 -3.00 -41.53 9.72
C GLN A 512 -2.60 -42.01 11.11
N GLU A 513 -2.13 -41.12 11.99
CA GLU A 513 -1.75 -41.46 13.38
C GLU A 513 -2.94 -42.08 14.13
N ARG A 514 -4.13 -41.48 14.00
CA ARG A 514 -5.37 -42.03 14.56
C ARG A 514 -5.65 -43.45 14.05
N LYS A 515 -5.47 -43.70 12.75
CA LYS A 515 -5.68 -45.03 12.14
C LYS A 515 -4.68 -46.06 12.69
N GLU A 516 -3.42 -45.67 12.87
CA GLU A 516 -2.38 -46.53 13.44
C GLU A 516 -2.66 -46.88 14.90
N LEU A 517 -3.09 -45.92 15.72
CA LEU A 517 -3.48 -46.16 17.11
C LEU A 517 -4.72 -47.04 17.23
N LEU A 518 -5.71 -46.87 16.34
CA LEU A 518 -6.86 -47.77 16.26
C LEU A 518 -6.44 -49.20 15.92
N HIS A 519 -5.52 -49.39 14.97
CA HIS A 519 -4.98 -50.71 14.65
C HIS A 519 -4.19 -51.31 15.82
N LYS A 520 -3.38 -50.52 16.54
CA LYS A 520 -2.67 -50.96 17.75
C LYS A 520 -3.64 -51.37 18.86
N SER A 521 -4.68 -50.56 19.12
CA SER A 521 -5.72 -50.88 20.09
C SER A 521 -6.43 -52.21 19.76
N GLN A 522 -6.78 -52.43 18.48
CA GLN A 522 -7.37 -53.69 18.03
C GLN A 522 -6.42 -54.90 18.17
N ARG A 523 -5.11 -54.73 17.98
CA ARG A 523 -4.12 -55.81 18.19
C ARG A 523 -4.00 -56.18 19.67
N VAL A 524 -3.86 -55.20 20.56
CA VAL A 524 -3.79 -55.42 22.01
C VAL A 524 -5.08 -56.07 22.55
N LEU A 525 -6.25 -55.73 21.99
CA LEU A 525 -7.52 -56.39 22.32
C LEU A 525 -7.61 -57.84 21.81
N LYS A 526 -6.92 -58.19 20.72
CA LYS A 526 -6.85 -59.57 20.20
C LYS A 526 -5.85 -60.43 20.99
N GLU A 527 -4.73 -59.87 21.42
CA GLU A 527 -3.71 -60.56 22.24
C GLU A 527 -4.19 -60.84 23.68
N LYS A 528 -5.07 -60.00 24.24
CA LYS A 528 -5.71 -60.23 25.55
C LYS A 528 -6.86 -61.26 25.53
N LYS A 529 -7.14 -61.91 24.39
CA LYS A 529 -7.96 -63.13 24.35
C LYS A 529 -7.04 -64.37 24.29
N PRO A 530 -6.64 -64.98 25.43
CA PRO A 530 -6.08 -66.31 25.38
C PRO A 530 -7.21 -67.32 25.12
N LEU A 531 -7.04 -68.06 24.03
CA LEU A 531 -7.32 -69.49 23.88
C LEU A 531 -7.88 -70.17 25.15
N THR A 532 -9.21 -70.21 25.31
CA THR A 532 -9.86 -71.17 26.21
C THR A 532 -10.12 -72.45 25.43
N ASP A 533 -9.07 -73.24 25.29
CA ASP A 533 -9.16 -74.68 25.00
C ASP A 533 -9.44 -75.37 26.34
N TRP A 534 -10.68 -75.79 26.55
CA TRP A 534 -11.07 -76.70 27.62
C TRP A 534 -11.76 -77.89 26.97
N SER A 535 -10.94 -78.75 26.39
CA SER A 535 -11.27 -80.16 26.16
C SER A 535 -10.80 -80.97 27.38
N ASN A 536 -11.70 -81.83 27.88
CA ASN A 536 -11.51 -82.90 28.88
C ASN A 536 -11.83 -82.60 30.36
N ILE A 537 -13.12 -82.68 30.71
CA ILE A 537 -13.59 -83.53 31.82
C ILE A 537 -14.82 -84.34 31.34
N THR A 538 -14.58 -85.63 31.10
CA THR A 538 -15.54 -86.74 31.10
C THR A 538 -16.17 -86.89 32.50
N GLY A 539 -17.43 -87.27 32.74
CA GLY A 539 -18.54 -87.66 31.91
C GLY A 539 -19.70 -88.13 32.82
N SER A 540 -20.95 -87.94 32.39
CA SER A 540 -21.99 -88.97 32.46
C SER A 540 -23.18 -88.53 31.60
N SER A 541 -23.41 -89.30 30.55
CA SER A 541 -24.58 -89.35 29.67
C SER A 541 -25.63 -90.32 30.30
N PRO A 542 -26.87 -90.52 29.77
CA PRO A 542 -27.20 -90.42 28.34
C PRO A 542 -28.66 -90.07 27.90
N CYS A 543 -28.76 -89.95 26.57
CA CYS A 543 -29.92 -90.24 25.69
C CYS A 543 -31.04 -89.17 25.65
N VAL A 544 -31.61 -88.75 24.51
CA VAL A 544 -31.86 -89.40 23.22
C VAL A 544 -32.15 -88.37 22.09
N MET A 545 -31.79 -88.77 20.85
CA MET A 545 -32.41 -88.51 19.54
C MET A 545 -32.35 -87.11 18.88
N SER A 546 -31.61 -87.09 17.77
CA SER A 546 -31.72 -86.15 16.65
C SER A 546 -32.97 -86.39 15.82
N LEU A 547 -33.66 -85.35 15.35
CA LEU A 547 -34.32 -85.27 14.03
C LEU A 547 -34.61 -83.79 13.68
N SER A 548 -34.15 -83.32 12.52
CA SER A 548 -34.90 -82.35 11.68
C SER A 548 -35.83 -83.17 10.75
N PRO A 549 -36.73 -82.63 9.89
CA PRO A 549 -37.14 -81.24 9.60
C PRO A 549 -38.70 -81.09 9.40
N LEU A 550 -39.15 -79.95 8.83
CA LEU A 550 -40.36 -79.70 7.98
C LEU A 550 -41.47 -78.77 8.51
N THR A 551 -41.54 -77.59 7.85
CA THR A 551 -42.69 -76.91 7.19
C THR A 551 -44.06 -76.78 7.87
N ILE A 552 -44.68 -75.58 7.78
CA ILE A 552 -45.95 -75.30 7.04
C ILE A 552 -46.32 -73.79 7.10
N HIS A 553 -46.49 -73.21 5.89
CA HIS A 553 -47.38 -72.14 5.37
C HIS A 553 -47.73 -70.86 6.18
N ARG A 554 -47.43 -69.64 5.65
CA ARG A 554 -48.13 -68.81 4.61
C ARG A 554 -49.38 -68.12 5.21
N ALA A 555 -49.61 -66.79 5.13
CA ALA A 555 -49.59 -65.92 3.94
C ALA A 555 -49.46 -64.41 4.29
N ALA A 556 -48.78 -63.65 3.39
CA ALA A 556 -49.27 -62.48 2.63
C ALA A 556 -49.20 -61.13 3.40
N GLN A 557 -48.75 -59.99 2.83
CA GLN A 557 -48.51 -59.61 1.43
C GLN A 557 -47.54 -58.40 1.36
N GLU A 558 -46.71 -58.41 0.31
CA GLU A 558 -46.06 -57.35 -0.51
C GLU A 558 -46.31 -55.86 -0.19
N SER A 559 -45.29 -54.97 -0.25
CA SER A 559 -44.64 -54.48 -1.50
C SER A 559 -43.35 -53.69 -1.20
N LEU A 560 -42.15 -54.03 -1.74
CA LEU A 560 -41.58 -53.70 -3.08
C LEU A 560 -41.29 -52.17 -3.24
N LYS A 561 -40.08 -51.62 -3.47
CA LYS A 561 -38.83 -52.01 -4.21
C LYS A 561 -37.63 -51.18 -3.66
N ASP A 562 -36.43 -51.72 -3.41
CA ASP A 562 -35.32 -52.08 -4.33
C ASP A 562 -34.81 -50.94 -5.24
N SER A 563 -33.52 -50.74 -5.57
CA SER A 563 -32.24 -51.38 -5.22
C SER A 563 -31.05 -50.66 -5.93
N SER A 564 -29.84 -50.80 -5.37
CA SER A 564 -28.53 -51.09 -6.00
C SER A 564 -27.91 -50.25 -7.15
N SER A 565 -26.79 -49.57 -6.81
CA SER A 565 -25.41 -49.68 -7.34
C SER A 565 -25.05 -50.06 -8.81
N LEU A 566 -24.28 -49.13 -9.45
CA LEU A 566 -23.05 -49.28 -10.31
C LEU A 566 -23.16 -50.03 -11.68
N PRO A 567 -22.18 -49.99 -12.64
CA PRO A 567 -20.89 -49.25 -12.82
C PRO A 567 -20.57 -48.70 -14.26
N ARG A 568 -19.41 -48.00 -14.41
CA ARG A 568 -18.45 -47.90 -15.57
C ARG A 568 -18.92 -47.82 -17.04
N ARG A 569 -18.51 -46.76 -17.79
CA ARG A 569 -17.39 -46.73 -18.79
C ARG A 569 -17.38 -45.48 -19.72
N ARG A 570 -16.17 -44.92 -19.89
CA ARG A 570 -15.46 -44.41 -21.10
C ARG A 570 -16.10 -43.45 -22.15
N SER A 571 -15.24 -42.48 -22.51
CA SER A 571 -15.00 -41.85 -23.84
C SER A 571 -16.05 -40.82 -24.31
N SER A 572 -15.79 -39.79 -25.12
CA SER A 572 -14.62 -39.08 -25.66
C SER A 572 -15.20 -38.00 -26.61
N HIS A 573 -14.54 -36.84 -26.73
CA HIS A 573 -14.52 -35.93 -27.90
C HIS A 573 -15.82 -35.40 -28.57
N ARG A 574 -15.93 -34.05 -28.61
CA ARG A 574 -16.14 -33.12 -29.77
C ARG A 574 -16.68 -31.80 -29.20
N LYS A 575 -16.06 -30.61 -29.31
CA LYS A 575 -15.75 -29.70 -30.45
C LYS A 575 -16.93 -29.31 -31.34
N ASN A 576 -17.04 -27.98 -31.53
CA ASN A 576 -17.78 -27.19 -32.55
C ASN A 576 -19.30 -27.02 -32.32
N THR A 577 -19.96 -25.87 -32.53
CA THR A 577 -19.66 -24.62 -33.28
C THR A 577 -20.78 -23.58 -33.04
N ASP A 578 -20.42 -22.28 -33.11
CA ASP A 578 -21.07 -21.17 -33.84
C ASP A 578 -22.58 -20.78 -33.67
N ARG A 579 -22.76 -19.57 -33.07
CA ARG A 579 -23.40 -18.34 -33.64
C ARG A 579 -24.96 -18.26 -33.77
N PRO A 580 -25.60 -17.10 -34.12
CA PRO A 580 -25.91 -15.94 -33.24
C PRO A 580 -27.31 -15.24 -33.48
N LEU A 581 -27.51 -14.04 -32.85
CA LEU A 581 -28.43 -12.91 -33.22
C LEU A 581 -29.96 -13.17 -33.09
N SER A 582 -30.90 -12.24 -32.82
CA SER A 582 -30.98 -10.76 -32.72
C SER A 582 -32.35 -10.34 -32.11
N ALA A 583 -32.38 -9.16 -31.47
CA ALA A 583 -33.39 -8.08 -31.36
C ALA A 583 -34.92 -8.31 -31.43
N GLN A 584 -35.64 -7.59 -30.54
CA GLN A 584 -36.77 -6.63 -30.73
C GLN A 584 -37.37 -6.32 -29.33
N VAL A 585 -37.26 -5.13 -28.74
CA VAL A 585 -37.97 -3.84 -28.97
C VAL A 585 -39.50 -3.99 -29.10
N LEU A 586 -40.24 -3.60 -28.04
CA LEU A 586 -41.44 -2.76 -28.17
C LEU A 586 -41.82 -2.04 -26.86
N VAL A 587 -42.30 -0.81 -27.03
CA VAL A 587 -42.67 0.23 -26.07
C VAL A 587 -44.19 0.29 -25.89
N ARG A 588 -44.69 0.66 -24.69
CA ARG A 588 -45.78 1.65 -24.40
C ARG A 588 -46.34 1.46 -22.98
N MET A 589 -46.20 2.46 -22.09
CA MET A 589 -47.11 3.58 -21.77
C MET A 589 -48.10 3.27 -20.62
N THR A 590 -48.04 4.14 -19.60
CA THR A 590 -48.91 4.34 -18.41
C THR A 590 -50.30 4.88 -18.80
N PRO A 591 -51.35 4.95 -17.93
CA PRO A 591 -51.42 5.92 -16.81
C PRO A 591 -52.24 5.53 -15.54
N ASP A 592 -51.82 6.14 -14.42
CA ASP A 592 -52.54 6.82 -13.30
C ASP A 592 -53.74 6.26 -12.48
N ARG A 593 -53.50 6.26 -11.15
CA ARG A 593 -54.18 6.95 -10.00
C ARG A 593 -55.52 6.49 -9.35
N GLN A 594 -55.48 6.60 -7.99
CA GLN A 594 -56.55 6.78 -6.96
C GLN A 594 -57.33 5.51 -6.52
N THR A 595 -57.73 5.22 -5.28
CA THR A 595 -57.65 5.79 -3.90
C THR A 595 -58.24 4.76 -2.92
N SER A 596 -57.82 4.79 -1.64
CA SER A 596 -58.60 4.51 -0.40
C SER A 596 -59.28 3.14 -0.17
N GLU A 597 -58.88 2.42 0.89
CA GLU A 597 -59.70 2.15 2.10
C GLU A 597 -59.05 1.06 3.00
N ALA A 598 -59.03 1.32 4.31
CA ALA A 598 -58.81 0.32 5.37
C ALA A 598 -60.19 -0.19 5.85
N PRO A 599 -60.35 -1.39 6.47
CA PRO A 599 -59.91 -1.63 7.86
C PRO A 599 -59.51 -3.08 8.22
N SER A 600 -58.93 -3.28 9.42
CA SER A 600 -58.77 -4.57 10.14
C SER A 600 -60.00 -4.82 11.07
N PRO A 601 -60.04 -5.78 12.05
CA PRO A 601 -59.25 -7.00 12.36
C PRO A 601 -60.12 -8.22 12.79
N ARG A 602 -59.52 -9.37 13.19
CA ARG A 602 -59.82 -10.13 14.45
C ARG A 602 -59.13 -11.51 14.57
N LEU A 603 -58.77 -11.82 15.82
CA LEU A 603 -58.17 -13.03 16.43
C LEU A 603 -59.17 -14.21 16.57
N PRO A 604 -58.82 -15.38 17.17
CA PRO A 604 -58.88 -15.56 18.65
C PRO A 604 -57.82 -16.50 19.30
N HIS A 605 -57.35 -16.16 20.52
CA HIS A 605 -57.51 -16.87 21.84
C HIS A 605 -56.61 -18.09 22.11
N ASP A 606 -56.21 -18.45 23.34
CA ASP A 606 -55.98 -17.83 24.66
C ASP A 606 -55.41 -18.97 25.53
N HIS A 607 -54.62 -18.68 26.58
CA HIS A 607 -54.85 -19.17 27.94
C HIS A 607 -53.80 -18.62 28.92
N ARG A 608 -54.35 -18.27 30.08
CA ARG A 608 -53.89 -17.35 31.12
C ARG A 608 -53.64 -18.18 32.39
N LEU A 609 -52.66 -17.84 33.24
CA LEU A 609 -52.80 -17.30 34.63
C LEU A 609 -51.55 -17.78 35.41
N SER A 610 -50.98 -17.17 36.46
CA SER A 610 -51.02 -15.83 37.09
C SER A 610 -50.10 -15.86 38.34
N ASN A 611 -49.36 -14.77 38.59
CA ASN A 611 -48.95 -14.12 39.88
C ASN A 611 -48.27 -14.94 41.01
N GLY A 612 -47.32 -14.43 41.82
CA GLY A 612 -46.69 -13.11 41.96
C GLY A 612 -45.69 -13.03 43.15
N LEU A 613 -44.73 -12.10 43.05
CA LEU A 613 -44.10 -11.24 44.09
C LEU A 613 -44.01 -11.69 45.57
N ARG A 614 -42.79 -11.79 46.15
CA ARG A 614 -42.12 -10.81 47.07
C ARG A 614 -40.86 -11.36 47.78
N SER A 615 -40.03 -10.39 48.18
CA SER A 615 -38.73 -10.41 48.88
C SER A 615 -38.79 -10.74 50.39
N VAL A 616 -37.69 -11.22 51.00
CA VAL A 616 -37.01 -10.68 52.22
C VAL A 616 -35.94 -11.66 52.78
N GLN A 617 -34.94 -11.08 53.45
CA GLN A 617 -33.66 -11.56 53.97
C GLN A 617 -33.67 -12.47 55.23
N SER A 618 -32.50 -13.08 55.46
CA SER A 618 -31.76 -13.24 56.75
C SER A 618 -31.97 -14.47 57.64
N GLY A 619 -30.85 -15.12 58.02
CA GLY A 619 -30.61 -15.61 59.39
C GLY A 619 -30.26 -17.09 59.60
N GLY A 620 -28.98 -17.38 59.89
CA GLY A 620 -28.54 -18.09 61.13
C GLY A 620 -28.62 -19.63 61.29
N ASN A 621 -27.41 -20.23 61.32
CA ASN A 621 -26.86 -21.19 62.31
C ASN A 621 -27.26 -22.69 62.43
N ASP A 622 -26.18 -23.47 62.64
CA ASP A 622 -25.97 -24.66 63.52
C ASP A 622 -25.97 -26.12 62.99
N SER A 623 -24.73 -26.64 62.99
CA SER A 623 -24.19 -27.95 63.47
C SER A 623 -24.87 -29.29 63.14
N HIS A 624 -24.09 -30.23 62.59
CA HIS A 624 -23.75 -31.54 63.21
C HIS A 624 -22.86 -32.43 62.31
N THR A 625 -21.80 -33.00 62.89
CA THR A 625 -21.02 -34.19 62.44
C THR A 625 -21.06 -35.21 63.58
N PRO A 626 -21.02 -36.56 63.38
CA PRO A 626 -19.82 -37.30 62.93
C PRO A 626 -20.11 -38.56 62.07
N SER A 627 -19.20 -39.16 61.29
CA SER A 627 -18.17 -40.11 61.74
C SER A 627 -17.53 -40.87 60.54
N ASN A 628 -16.34 -41.43 60.80
CA ASN A 628 -15.28 -41.91 59.90
C ASN A 628 -15.55 -43.18 59.06
N SER A 629 -14.88 -43.29 57.88
CA SER A 629 -13.95 -44.39 57.57
C SER A 629 -13.13 -44.11 56.29
N ALA A 630 -11.87 -44.53 56.32
CA ALA A 630 -10.80 -44.14 55.40
C ALA A 630 -10.69 -45.04 54.15
N SER A 631 -10.34 -44.46 53.01
CA SER A 631 -9.35 -45.04 52.09
C SER A 631 -8.82 -43.97 51.12
N THR A 632 -7.50 -44.00 50.95
CA THR A 632 -6.65 -42.98 50.33
C THR A 632 -6.52 -43.19 48.83
N SER A 633 -7.02 -42.24 48.04
CA SER A 633 -6.53 -41.94 46.69
C SER A 633 -6.44 -40.42 46.57
N ARG A 634 -5.22 -39.90 46.39
CA ARG A 634 -4.91 -38.47 46.37
C ARG A 634 -5.56 -37.82 45.15
N ALA A 635 -6.75 -37.27 45.36
CA ALA A 635 -7.47 -36.40 44.44
C ALA A 635 -6.69 -35.09 44.20
N PRO A 636 -6.89 -34.40 43.05
CA PRO A 636 -6.37 -33.05 42.85
C PRO A 636 -6.90 -32.14 43.96
N SER A 637 -6.05 -31.23 44.45
CA SER A 637 -6.41 -30.32 45.55
C SER A 637 -7.67 -29.53 45.21
N PRO A 638 -8.55 -29.22 46.18
CA PRO A 638 -9.80 -28.47 45.94
C PRO A 638 -9.57 -27.12 45.26
N GLN A 639 -8.40 -26.51 45.46
CA GLN A 639 -7.98 -25.27 44.82
C GLN A 639 -7.77 -25.42 43.30
N SER A 640 -7.26 -26.56 42.81
CA SER A 640 -7.02 -26.78 41.38
C SER A 640 -8.31 -26.92 40.56
N LEU A 641 -9.40 -27.42 41.16
CA LEU A 641 -10.71 -27.51 40.50
C LEU A 641 -11.48 -26.19 40.56
N LEU A 642 -11.34 -25.43 41.65
CA LEU A 642 -11.85 -24.06 41.75
C LEU A 642 -11.19 -23.13 40.73
N ASP A 643 -9.87 -23.25 40.54
CA ASP A 643 -9.12 -22.50 39.53
C ASP A 643 -9.56 -22.86 38.10
N LEU A 644 -9.86 -24.14 37.81
CA LEU A 644 -10.35 -24.55 36.50
C LEU A 644 -11.74 -24.00 36.19
N VAL A 645 -12.66 -24.06 37.15
CA VAL A 645 -14.03 -23.54 37.01
C VAL A 645 -14.01 -22.01 36.87
N GLU A 646 -13.09 -21.33 37.56
CA GLU A 646 -12.92 -19.89 37.48
C GLU A 646 -12.28 -19.45 36.15
N ILE A 647 -11.31 -20.21 35.63
CA ILE A 647 -10.76 -20.02 34.28
C ILE A 647 -11.82 -20.26 33.22
N GLU A 648 -12.65 -21.31 33.36
CA GLU A 648 -13.72 -21.62 32.41
C GLU A 648 -14.82 -20.55 32.42
N ARG A 649 -15.14 -20.00 33.61
CA ARG A 649 -16.04 -18.85 33.75
C ARG A 649 -15.49 -17.61 33.04
N LYS A 650 -14.22 -17.26 33.30
CA LYS A 650 -13.56 -16.12 32.64
C LYS A 650 -13.48 -16.29 31.12
N LEU A 651 -13.28 -17.52 30.63
CA LEU A 651 -13.27 -17.81 29.20
C LEU A 651 -14.66 -17.64 28.57
N ARG A 652 -15.74 -18.02 29.26
CA ARG A 652 -17.13 -17.78 28.79
C ARG A 652 -17.48 -16.30 28.79
N GLU A 653 -17.08 -15.56 29.82
CA GLU A 653 -17.26 -14.11 29.91
C GLU A 653 -16.52 -13.37 28.78
N ALA A 654 -15.26 -13.73 28.53
CA ALA A 654 -14.46 -13.14 27.44
C ALA A 654 -15.05 -13.48 26.05
N LYS A 655 -15.60 -14.68 25.86
CA LYS A 655 -16.29 -15.05 24.61
C LYS A 655 -17.58 -14.25 24.42
N ALA A 656 -18.37 -14.06 25.48
CA ALA A 656 -19.60 -13.27 25.42
C ALA A 656 -19.31 -11.78 25.16
N GLU A 657 -18.26 -11.23 25.75
CA GLU A 657 -17.83 -9.85 25.52
C GLU A 657 -17.35 -9.63 24.09
N ARG A 658 -16.56 -10.56 23.55
CA ARG A 658 -16.14 -10.53 22.13
C ARG A 658 -17.33 -10.57 21.17
N GLU A 659 -18.33 -11.41 21.43
CA GLU A 659 -19.54 -11.49 20.60
C GLU A 659 -20.36 -10.19 20.66
N ARG A 660 -20.46 -9.57 21.85
CA ARG A 660 -21.12 -8.28 22.03
C ARG A 660 -20.41 -7.18 21.24
N LEU A 661 -19.08 -7.10 21.30
CA LEU A 661 -18.29 -6.11 20.58
C LEU A 661 -18.37 -6.30 19.05
N LEU A 662 -18.47 -7.55 18.58
CA LEU A 662 -18.70 -7.84 17.16
C LEU A 662 -20.08 -7.34 16.70
N LYS A 663 -21.14 -7.62 17.47
CA LYS A 663 -22.49 -7.10 17.16
C LYS A 663 -22.53 -5.58 17.16
N GLU A 664 -21.92 -4.93 18.14
CA GLU A 664 -21.84 -3.46 18.20
C GLU A 664 -21.09 -2.87 17.01
N ARG A 665 -20.00 -3.52 16.57
CA ARG A 665 -19.24 -3.11 15.38
C ARG A 665 -20.06 -3.27 14.10
N GLU A 666 -20.80 -4.36 13.96
CA GLU A 666 -21.70 -4.61 12.83
C GLU A 666 -22.86 -3.59 12.78
N GLU A 667 -23.47 -3.29 13.93
CA GLU A 667 -24.51 -2.26 14.04
C GLU A 667 -23.98 -0.87 13.68
N ARG A 668 -22.79 -0.51 14.16
CA ARG A 668 -22.14 0.76 13.83
C ARG A 668 -21.82 0.86 12.33
N GLN A 669 -21.41 -0.23 11.70
CA GLN A 669 -21.23 -0.27 10.24
C GLN A 669 -22.55 -0.14 9.47
N ARG A 670 -23.63 -0.76 9.94
CA ARG A 670 -24.97 -0.59 9.35
C ARG A 670 -25.46 0.85 9.44
N LEU A 671 -25.31 1.50 10.59
CA LEU A 671 -25.65 2.91 10.80
C LEU A 671 -24.87 3.84 9.85
N LEU A 672 -23.56 3.60 9.69
CA LEU A 672 -22.74 4.37 8.75
C LEU A 672 -23.15 4.14 7.29
N ALA A 673 -23.53 2.92 6.91
CA ALA A 673 -24.02 2.62 5.58
C ALA A 673 -25.39 3.27 5.31
N GLU A 674 -26.26 3.32 6.30
CA GLU A 674 -27.57 3.98 6.22
C GLU A 674 -27.44 5.50 6.13
N GLN A 675 -26.54 6.11 6.91
CA GLN A 675 -26.20 7.54 6.79
C GLN A 675 -25.64 7.87 5.40
N ARG A 676 -24.83 6.99 4.81
CA ARG A 676 -24.33 7.17 3.44
C ARG A 676 -25.47 7.12 2.42
N ARG A 677 -26.39 6.16 2.55
CA ARG A 677 -27.58 6.07 1.68
C ARG A 677 -28.48 7.30 1.79
N GLN A 678 -28.69 7.83 3.00
CA GLN A 678 -29.45 9.05 3.20
C GLN A 678 -28.78 10.27 2.55
N LYS A 679 -27.46 10.43 2.71
CA LYS A 679 -26.71 11.49 2.04
C LYS A 679 -26.71 11.36 0.51
N GLU A 680 -26.65 10.15 -0.01
CA GLU A 680 -26.78 9.90 -1.45
C GLU A 680 -28.18 10.27 -1.95
N GLN A 681 -29.24 9.92 -1.23
CA GLN A 681 -30.62 10.30 -1.56
C GLN A 681 -30.86 11.82 -1.46
N GLU A 682 -30.28 12.50 -0.47
CA GLU A 682 -30.31 13.96 -0.36
C GLU A 682 -29.54 14.62 -1.50
N SER A 683 -28.37 14.09 -1.87
CA SER A 683 -27.59 14.60 -3.00
C SER A 683 -28.30 14.43 -4.35
N LEU A 684 -29.08 13.36 -4.50
CA LEU A 684 -29.91 13.11 -5.67
C LEU A 684 -31.12 14.05 -5.71
N LYS A 685 -31.76 14.34 -4.55
CA LYS A 685 -32.82 15.34 -4.43
C LYS A 685 -32.34 16.75 -4.80
N ILE A 686 -31.17 17.15 -4.30
CA ILE A 686 -30.56 18.45 -4.61
C ILE A 686 -30.25 18.56 -6.13
N LYS A 687 -29.82 17.47 -6.77
CA LYS A 687 -29.61 17.44 -8.22
C LYS A 687 -30.90 17.50 -9.04
N THR A 688 -31.99 16.89 -8.55
CA THR A 688 -33.29 16.98 -9.23
C THR A 688 -33.96 18.35 -9.08
N ASP A 689 -33.80 19.03 -7.92
CA ASP A 689 -34.33 20.38 -7.74
C ASP A 689 -33.51 21.44 -8.49
N ALA A 690 -32.21 21.23 -8.69
CA ALA A 690 -31.36 22.08 -9.54
C ALA A 690 -31.60 21.89 -11.06
N SER A 691 -32.49 20.98 -11.46
CA SER A 691 -32.82 20.68 -12.87
C SER A 691 -34.20 21.14 -13.31
N LYS A 692 -34.94 21.85 -12.44
CA LYS A 692 -36.13 22.59 -12.86
C LYS A 692 -35.68 23.92 -13.49
N PRO A 693 -36.03 24.21 -14.74
CA PRO A 693 -35.77 25.53 -15.32
C PRO A 693 -36.65 26.56 -14.61
N ASP A 694 -36.05 27.68 -14.19
CA ASP A 694 -36.77 28.87 -13.76
C ASP A 694 -37.48 29.47 -15.00
N ASP A 695 -38.82 29.37 -15.03
CA ASP A 695 -39.70 29.96 -16.06
C ASP A 695 -39.74 31.52 -16.02
N ASP A 696 -38.88 32.17 -15.23
CA ASP A 696 -38.89 33.62 -15.02
C ASP A 696 -37.82 34.40 -15.82
N GLU A 697 -36.86 33.73 -16.47
CA GLU A 697 -35.82 34.43 -17.27
C GLU A 697 -36.27 34.79 -18.70
N GLU A 698 -37.30 34.14 -19.25
CA GLU A 698 -37.78 34.42 -20.61
C GLU A 698 -38.68 35.68 -20.70
N ARG A 699 -39.13 36.22 -19.56
CA ARG A 699 -39.97 37.44 -19.50
C ARG A 699 -39.20 38.75 -19.42
N LEU A 700 -37.88 38.72 -19.21
CA LEU A 700 -37.06 39.93 -19.04
C LEU A 700 -36.25 40.33 -20.28
N GLN A 701 -36.21 39.51 -21.33
CA GLN A 701 -35.51 39.83 -22.59
C GLN A 701 -36.39 40.44 -23.70
N ILE A 702 -37.72 40.53 -23.51
CA ILE A 702 -38.62 41.11 -24.53
C ILE A 702 -38.83 42.64 -24.33
N ASN A 703 -38.41 43.22 -23.21
CA ASN A 703 -38.67 44.64 -22.90
C ASN A 703 -37.51 45.62 -23.12
N SER A 704 -36.33 45.17 -23.59
CA SER A 704 -35.17 46.07 -23.79
C SER A 704 -34.90 46.47 -25.25
N THR A 705 -35.63 45.93 -26.22
CA THR A 705 -35.42 46.21 -27.67
C THR A 705 -36.36 47.25 -28.28
N HIS A 706 -37.13 48.01 -27.48
CA HIS A 706 -38.09 49.01 -28.00
C HIS A 706 -37.86 50.46 -27.56
N ARG A 707 -36.67 50.83 -27.05
CA ARG A 707 -36.32 52.24 -26.78
C ARG A 707 -34.94 52.58 -27.30
N ASN A 708 -34.77 52.62 -28.62
CA ASN A 708 -33.66 53.32 -29.29
C ASN A 708 -33.93 53.55 -30.78
N LEU A 709 -35.19 53.87 -31.13
CA LEU A 709 -35.57 54.42 -32.43
C LEU A 709 -36.79 55.33 -32.23
N GLU A 710 -36.54 56.58 -31.84
CA GLU A 710 -37.36 57.77 -32.11
C GLU A 710 -36.46 59.01 -32.08
#